data_AF-C7ZJ84-F1
#
_entry.id   AF-C7ZJ84-F1
#
_cell.length_a   1.000
_cell.length_b   1.000
_cell.length_c   1.000
_cell.angle_alpha   90.00
_cell.angle_beta   90.00
_cell.angle_gamma   90.00
#
_symmetry.space_group_name_H-M   'P 1'
#
loop_
_entity.id
_entity.type
_entity.pdbx_description
1 polymer ?
#
loop_
_entity_poly.entity_id
_entity_poly.type
_entity_poly.pdbx_seq_one_letter_code
_entity_poly.pdbx_strand_id
1 'polypeptide(L)'
;MEGLGVAANVIAVIDLSAKVTSACAAYLKAVKNAKADIERLQSELGNLDVVLRGAESLVKGPNASKLQTMEQLKKALFDASSQLQGLIIQLEEKQGKTRRAMRRFGVRALKWPFQSSEVDSIICGLEKSRNNISVALVIDNTALHIETHRTLDMSRIPVATGAAFDSQTNEHDPKCLPNTRVELRQTITTWAEDPYSDTIFWLNGMAGTGKSTISRTIAHSFSQKKMLGASFFFKRGERDRGNASRLFTTLAAQLITRLPEIGPSTIKAIEREPDLPNKFIQEQFEKLIFDPLHELDYRVSAPRVFVLVIDALDECDRLADVRLIINILTKLRSLISIKLKAFVTSRPELPIRLGFNSIKGKYRDLILHEIPKPVIEHDISEFFYHQLEQARLEYNCQSDYNDQLGPEWPGTHATNALIQMAIPLFIFAATICRFIQDPLYDPLTQLGKVLRYKSSAQDSEMQKLDTTYRPTLDQLIAGRTGRAKENLLRDFRDVVGVIVLLAEPLSISNLSRLIDTPKPVIEGILRHLHSVLSVPKSSREPVRMLHLSFHDFLVDEEMHEIDPFWIDEQQMHGRIATKCLDLLSSGRHLKQDICDLDLPGTRRADIKQEDVILKLPDQVRYACLYWTHHLEGSGLKIADSHPAFGFLKEYFLFWLEALAILGEAHNCSAMIASIQSLVDVGLSSFLRDAARFVARLDTIIDQYPLQIYASGLVFAPEESIIKTTFRKCIPEWITQLPQVQLDWDASLRSLGGETGWVSAIAFAPDDRHLASALGRTVRLWNLDTGKEAQRFEHPCDGVLSMVFSPDGSLLAASSPNQGMILLWDPTTKNDTHGSNEHGGLIRHLVPSPRGDQIPPPHTNDSEVRGSDLPQHFEGYGALGWFAWITWKSRPIMWLPPSHRPSASLRTQRLSFFNGSTAVLGTVLGDVSILKFVDTPPWESRGKSSSQRPLGFI
;
A
#
# COMPACT_ATOMS: atom_id res chain seq x y z
N MET A 1 -8.75 24.70 -37.49
CA MET A 1 -8.61 26.12 -37.89
C MET A 1 -9.45 27.07 -37.03
N GLU A 2 -10.53 26.64 -36.37
CA GLU A 2 -11.43 27.55 -35.63
C GLU A 2 -10.85 28.14 -34.34
N GLY A 3 -9.97 27.42 -33.62
CA GLY A 3 -9.35 27.93 -32.37
C GLY A 3 -8.42 29.12 -32.56
N LEU A 4 -7.72 29.21 -33.71
CA LEU A 4 -6.85 30.33 -34.04
C LEU A 4 -7.64 31.64 -34.21
N GLY A 5 -8.86 31.57 -34.76
CA GLY A 5 -9.74 32.73 -34.90
C GLY A 5 -10.24 33.27 -33.56
N VAL A 6 -10.47 32.39 -32.57
CA VAL A 6 -10.91 32.81 -31.23
C VAL A 6 -9.74 33.39 -30.43
N ALA A 7 -8.55 32.82 -30.53
CA ALA A 7 -7.35 33.39 -29.92
C ALA A 7 -7.08 34.82 -30.42
N ALA A 8 -7.23 35.04 -31.73
CA ALA A 8 -7.11 36.37 -32.33
C ALA A 8 -8.17 37.34 -31.79
N ASN A 9 -9.42 36.89 -31.61
CA ASN A 9 -10.48 37.71 -31.03
C ASN A 9 -10.20 38.08 -29.57
N VAL A 10 -9.73 37.13 -28.74
CA VAL A 10 -9.36 37.40 -27.33
C VAL A 10 -8.27 38.47 -27.26
N ILE A 11 -7.21 38.32 -28.05
CA ILE A 11 -6.11 39.30 -28.13
C ILE A 11 -6.64 40.67 -28.57
N ALA A 12 -7.54 40.72 -29.56
CA ALA A 12 -8.14 41.97 -30.01
C ALA A 12 -8.95 42.68 -28.91
N VAL A 13 -9.71 41.94 -28.08
CA VAL A 13 -10.46 42.53 -26.96
C VAL A 13 -9.51 43.04 -25.87
N ILE A 14 -8.44 42.31 -25.56
CA ILE A 14 -7.40 42.74 -24.60
C ILE A 14 -6.77 44.06 -25.07
N ASP A 15 -6.38 44.15 -26.34
CA ASP A 15 -5.79 45.37 -26.91
C ASP A 15 -6.76 46.56 -26.90
N LEU A 16 -8.04 46.33 -27.20
CA LEU A 16 -9.08 47.36 -27.14
C LEU A 16 -9.31 47.83 -25.70
N SER A 17 -9.36 46.92 -24.73
CA SER A 17 -9.50 47.22 -23.30
C SER A 17 -8.33 48.08 -22.79
N ALA A 18 -7.11 47.73 -23.19
CA ALA A 18 -5.91 48.50 -22.87
C ALA A 18 -5.94 49.92 -23.47
N LYS A 19 -6.41 50.07 -24.72
CA LYS A 19 -6.59 51.38 -25.37
C LYS A 19 -7.61 52.25 -24.64
N VAL A 20 -8.75 51.68 -24.26
CA VAL A 20 -9.75 52.39 -23.45
C VAL A 20 -9.18 52.81 -22.12
N THR A 21 -8.49 51.91 -21.42
CA THR A 21 -7.89 52.18 -20.10
C THR A 21 -6.89 53.35 -20.18
N SER A 22 -6.08 53.38 -21.24
CA SER A 22 -5.14 54.47 -21.53
C SER A 22 -5.85 55.80 -21.82
N ALA A 23 -6.92 55.77 -22.63
CA ALA A 23 -7.73 56.96 -22.92
C ALA A 23 -8.41 57.50 -21.65
N CYS A 24 -8.96 56.63 -20.81
CA CYS A 24 -9.52 56.97 -19.49
C CYS A 24 -8.48 57.62 -18.57
N ALA A 25 -7.25 57.12 -18.54
CA ALA A 25 -6.16 57.70 -17.75
C ALA A 25 -5.81 59.15 -18.19
N ALA A 26 -5.94 59.47 -19.47
CA ALA A 26 -5.74 60.84 -19.97
C ALA A 26 -6.84 61.80 -19.48
N TYR A 27 -8.09 61.34 -19.40
CA TYR A 27 -9.20 62.12 -18.85
C TYR A 27 -9.14 62.26 -17.33
N LEU A 28 -8.68 61.22 -16.61
CA LEU A 28 -8.50 61.25 -15.15
C LEU A 28 -7.56 62.38 -14.72
N LYS A 29 -6.49 62.63 -15.50
CA LYS A 29 -5.52 63.71 -15.25
C LYS A 29 -6.09 65.11 -15.56
N ALA A 30 -7.10 65.21 -16.42
CA ALA A 30 -7.59 66.47 -16.98
C ALA A 30 -8.95 66.91 -16.43
N VAL A 31 -9.77 66.02 -15.87
CA VAL A 31 -11.16 66.27 -15.48
C VAL A 31 -11.45 65.80 -14.05
N LYS A 32 -11.51 66.74 -13.09
CA LYS A 32 -11.73 66.42 -11.67
C LYS A 32 -13.16 65.92 -11.35
N ASN A 33 -14.17 66.42 -12.06
CA ASN A 33 -15.58 66.16 -11.74
C ASN A 33 -16.14 64.83 -12.30
N ALA A 34 -15.33 64.05 -13.00
CA ALA A 34 -15.72 62.74 -13.57
C ALA A 34 -14.88 61.57 -13.01
N LYS A 35 -14.11 61.82 -11.94
CA LYS A 35 -13.15 60.86 -11.39
C LYS A 35 -13.79 59.52 -10.99
N ALA A 36 -14.92 59.56 -10.30
CA ALA A 36 -15.61 58.35 -9.83
C ALA A 36 -16.10 57.46 -10.98
N ASP A 37 -16.68 58.05 -12.03
CA ASP A 37 -17.14 57.31 -13.22
C ASP A 37 -15.97 56.67 -13.99
N ILE A 38 -14.85 57.39 -14.11
CA ILE A 38 -13.64 56.89 -14.77
C ILE A 38 -13.03 55.72 -13.99
N GLU A 39 -12.93 55.82 -12.65
CA GLU A 39 -12.40 54.76 -11.79
C GLU A 39 -13.28 53.50 -11.83
N ARG A 40 -14.61 53.65 -11.81
CA ARG A 40 -15.56 52.53 -11.96
C ARG A 40 -15.38 51.80 -13.30
N LEU A 41 -15.27 52.55 -14.39
CA LEU A 41 -15.05 51.98 -15.72
C LEU A 41 -13.69 51.27 -15.81
N GLN A 42 -12.62 51.86 -15.24
CA GLN A 42 -11.30 51.22 -15.19
C GLN A 42 -11.29 49.93 -14.37
N SER A 43 -12.02 49.88 -13.25
CA SER A 43 -12.17 48.66 -12.44
C SER A 43 -12.82 47.54 -13.25
N GLU A 44 -13.88 47.83 -14.00
CA GLU A 44 -14.58 46.82 -14.80
C GLU A 44 -13.77 46.33 -16.00
N LEU A 45 -12.95 47.20 -16.61
CA LEU A 45 -11.98 46.79 -17.63
C LEU A 45 -10.89 45.88 -17.05
N GLY A 46 -10.45 46.13 -15.82
CA GLY A 46 -9.54 45.24 -15.08
C GLY A 46 -10.16 43.87 -14.81
N ASN A 47 -11.41 43.83 -14.35
CA ASN A 47 -12.15 42.58 -14.15
C ASN A 47 -12.33 41.79 -15.46
N LEU A 48 -12.58 42.48 -16.57
CA LEU A 48 -12.68 41.87 -17.90
C LEU A 48 -11.32 41.31 -18.36
N ASP A 49 -10.20 42.00 -18.13
CA ASP A 49 -8.85 41.53 -18.52
C ASP A 49 -8.49 40.20 -17.83
N VAL A 50 -8.83 40.03 -16.55
CA VAL A 50 -8.59 38.77 -15.81
C VAL A 50 -9.29 37.60 -16.48
N VAL A 51 -10.57 37.77 -16.85
CA VAL A 51 -11.36 36.71 -17.51
C VAL A 51 -10.85 36.43 -18.93
N LEU A 52 -10.45 37.47 -19.67
CA LEU A 52 -9.89 37.32 -21.02
C LEU A 52 -8.56 36.58 -21.04
N ARG A 53 -7.68 36.78 -20.05
CA ARG A 53 -6.44 36.00 -19.91
C ARG A 53 -6.71 34.54 -19.59
N GLY A 54 -7.75 34.25 -18.81
CA GLY A 54 -8.25 32.89 -18.58
C GLY A 54 -8.76 32.23 -19.87
N ALA A 55 -9.44 32.98 -20.73
CA ALA A 55 -9.86 32.50 -22.05
C ALA A 55 -8.66 32.26 -22.99
N GLU A 56 -7.66 33.14 -22.95
CA GLU A 56 -6.46 33.02 -23.78
C GLU A 56 -5.67 31.74 -23.49
N SER A 57 -5.51 31.36 -22.21
CA SER A 57 -4.78 30.14 -21.83
C SER A 57 -5.48 28.87 -22.30
N LEU A 58 -6.82 28.84 -22.25
CA LEU A 58 -7.62 27.71 -22.70
C LEU A 58 -7.61 27.54 -24.22
N VAL A 59 -7.72 28.64 -24.97
CA VAL A 59 -7.75 28.61 -26.44
C VAL A 59 -6.35 28.38 -27.05
N LYS A 60 -5.27 28.71 -26.33
CA LYS A 60 -3.89 28.36 -26.75
C LYS A 60 -3.44 26.96 -26.30
N GLY A 61 -4.20 26.30 -25.43
CA GLY A 61 -3.87 24.97 -24.91
C GLY A 61 -4.06 23.85 -25.95
N PRO A 62 -3.47 22.66 -25.72
CA PRO A 62 -3.55 21.51 -26.63
C PRO A 62 -4.98 21.00 -26.87
N ASN A 63 -5.94 21.41 -26.03
CA ASN A 63 -7.33 20.98 -26.09
C ASN A 63 -8.27 22.03 -26.74
N ALA A 64 -7.73 23.08 -27.36
CA ALA A 64 -8.52 24.17 -27.94
C ALA A 64 -9.54 23.73 -29.01
N SER A 65 -9.32 22.59 -29.68
CA SER A 65 -10.25 22.03 -30.66
C SER A 65 -11.46 21.31 -30.04
N LYS A 66 -11.50 21.15 -28.71
CA LYS A 66 -12.51 20.38 -27.97
C LYS A 66 -13.47 21.23 -27.13
N LEU A 67 -13.35 22.56 -27.20
CA LEU A 67 -14.20 23.50 -26.47
C LEU A 67 -15.64 23.44 -26.98
N GLN A 68 -16.59 23.10 -26.10
CA GLN A 68 -18.01 22.95 -26.43
C GLN A 68 -18.72 24.30 -26.52
N THR A 69 -18.23 25.32 -25.80
CA THR A 69 -18.86 26.65 -25.77
C THR A 69 -18.28 27.64 -26.77
N MET A 70 -17.53 27.16 -27.77
CA MET A 70 -16.77 27.97 -28.72
C MET A 70 -17.60 29.07 -29.42
N GLU A 71 -18.84 28.79 -29.82
CA GLU A 71 -19.72 29.79 -30.42
C GLU A 71 -20.21 30.86 -29.43
N GLN A 72 -20.51 30.45 -28.20
CA GLN A 72 -20.92 31.37 -27.14
C GLN A 72 -19.77 32.29 -26.74
N LEU A 73 -18.56 31.75 -26.65
CA LEU A 73 -17.34 32.51 -26.39
C LEU A 73 -17.05 33.51 -27.53
N LYS A 74 -17.14 33.07 -28.79
CA LYS A 74 -16.99 33.97 -29.96
C LYS A 74 -17.98 35.13 -29.91
N LYS A 75 -19.25 34.86 -29.60
CA LYS A 75 -20.30 35.88 -29.51
C LYS A 75 -20.03 36.87 -28.38
N ALA A 76 -19.68 36.40 -27.19
CA ALA A 76 -19.40 37.27 -26.05
C ALA A 76 -18.16 38.15 -26.28
N LEU A 77 -17.12 37.62 -26.94
CA LEU A 77 -15.94 38.39 -27.35
C LEU A 77 -16.27 39.43 -28.41
N PHE A 78 -17.14 39.11 -29.37
CA PHE A 78 -17.59 40.07 -30.36
C PHE A 78 -18.39 41.22 -29.72
N ASP A 79 -19.30 40.90 -28.81
CA ASP A 79 -20.10 41.90 -28.09
C ASP A 79 -19.20 42.83 -27.26
N ALA A 80 -18.22 42.28 -26.54
CA ALA A 80 -17.22 43.06 -25.80
C ALA A 80 -16.38 43.96 -26.72
N SER A 81 -15.90 43.41 -27.85
CA SER A 81 -15.12 44.15 -28.84
C SER A 81 -15.89 45.33 -29.42
N SER A 82 -17.16 45.11 -29.80
CA SER A 82 -18.05 46.14 -30.37
C SER A 82 -18.29 47.28 -29.37
N GLN A 83 -18.56 46.95 -28.11
CA GLN A 83 -18.74 47.94 -27.04
C GLN A 83 -17.47 48.77 -26.81
N LEU A 84 -16.30 48.12 -26.72
CA LEU A 84 -15.02 48.81 -26.51
C LEU A 84 -14.64 49.69 -27.71
N GLN A 85 -14.89 49.25 -28.94
CA GLN A 85 -14.66 50.06 -30.14
C GLN A 85 -15.56 51.30 -30.17
N GLY A 86 -16.86 51.14 -29.88
CA GLY A 86 -17.78 52.27 -29.77
C GLY A 86 -17.33 53.28 -28.72
N LEU A 87 -16.82 52.79 -27.60
CA LEU A 87 -16.31 53.63 -26.52
C LEU A 87 -15.03 54.38 -26.91
N ILE A 88 -14.10 53.73 -27.62
CA ILE A 88 -12.89 54.38 -28.16
C ILE A 88 -13.27 55.53 -29.09
N ILE A 89 -14.21 55.30 -30.03
CA ILE A 89 -14.66 56.33 -30.98
C ILE A 89 -15.23 57.54 -30.21
N GLN A 90 -16.08 57.31 -29.21
CA GLN A 90 -16.67 58.38 -28.41
C GLN A 90 -15.64 59.16 -27.58
N LEU A 91 -14.61 58.47 -27.07
CA LEU A 91 -13.48 59.08 -26.35
C LEU A 91 -12.56 59.88 -27.29
N GLU A 92 -12.27 59.37 -28.49
CA GLU A 92 -11.34 59.95 -29.46
C GLU A 92 -11.96 61.08 -30.30
N GLU A 93 -13.20 60.95 -30.78
CA GLU A 93 -13.88 61.99 -31.56
C GLU A 93 -13.98 63.31 -30.77
N LYS A 94 -14.24 63.23 -29.46
CA LYS A 94 -14.32 64.42 -28.61
C LYS A 94 -12.94 64.95 -28.20
N GLN A 95 -11.89 64.12 -28.16
CA GLN A 95 -10.48 64.57 -28.04
C GLN A 95 -10.00 65.28 -29.32
N GLY A 96 -10.36 64.80 -30.51
CA GLY A 96 -9.98 65.38 -31.79
C GLY A 96 -10.65 66.73 -32.07
N LYS A 97 -11.94 66.87 -31.73
CA LYS A 97 -12.68 68.14 -31.82
C LYS A 97 -12.14 69.20 -30.84
N THR A 98 -11.77 68.80 -29.61
CA THR A 98 -11.13 69.71 -28.64
C THR A 98 -9.70 70.09 -29.04
N ARG A 99 -8.89 69.18 -29.60
CA ARG A 99 -7.53 69.52 -30.11
C ARG A 99 -7.55 70.50 -31.29
N ARG A 100 -8.53 70.41 -32.21
CA ARG A 100 -8.70 71.40 -33.30
C ARG A 100 -9.17 72.76 -32.80
N ALA A 101 -10.07 72.80 -31.81
CA ALA A 101 -10.50 74.05 -31.17
C ALA A 101 -9.38 74.72 -30.36
N MET A 102 -8.52 73.93 -29.68
CA MET A 102 -7.35 74.40 -28.91
C MET A 102 -6.32 75.17 -29.77
N ARG A 103 -6.28 74.97 -31.09
CA ARG A 103 -5.38 75.72 -32.00
C ARG A 103 -5.93 77.10 -32.44
N ARG A 104 -7.24 77.37 -32.27
CA ARG A 104 -7.87 78.62 -32.74
C ARG A 104 -8.25 79.60 -31.64
N PHE A 105 -8.63 79.11 -30.46
CA PHE A 105 -9.05 79.96 -29.34
C PHE A 105 -8.50 79.38 -28.05
N GLY A 106 -7.47 80.01 -27.47
CA GLY A 106 -6.70 79.52 -26.33
C GLY A 106 -7.48 79.45 -25.01
N VAL A 107 -8.40 78.49 -24.90
CA VAL A 107 -9.08 78.13 -23.63
C VAL A 107 -8.89 76.65 -23.34
N ARG A 108 -8.45 76.36 -22.11
CA ARG A 108 -8.07 75.03 -21.59
C ARG A 108 -9.26 74.33 -20.93
N ALA A 109 -9.57 73.10 -21.36
CA ALA A 109 -9.85 71.92 -20.52
C ALA A 109 -10.57 70.84 -21.36
N LEU A 110 -10.10 69.58 -21.28
CA LEU A 110 -10.87 68.43 -21.74
C LEU A 110 -12.14 68.32 -20.88
N LYS A 111 -13.28 67.99 -21.49
CA LYS A 111 -14.55 67.72 -20.78
C LYS A 111 -14.89 66.24 -20.96
N TRP A 112 -15.22 65.56 -19.86
CA TRP A 112 -15.65 64.16 -19.90
C TRP A 112 -16.87 64.01 -20.83
N PRO A 113 -16.87 63.05 -21.77
CA PRO A 113 -17.84 63.04 -22.85
C PRO A 113 -19.17 62.38 -22.51
N PHE A 114 -19.30 61.76 -21.32
CA PHE A 114 -20.45 60.95 -20.90
C PHE A 114 -21.19 61.53 -19.69
N GLN A 115 -22.48 61.24 -19.60
CA GLN A 115 -23.27 61.34 -18.36
C GLN A 115 -23.09 60.07 -17.51
N SER A 116 -23.26 60.16 -16.19
CA SER A 116 -23.08 59.01 -15.30
C SER A 116 -24.01 57.83 -15.64
N SER A 117 -25.25 58.11 -16.09
CA SER A 117 -26.19 57.08 -16.58
C SER A 117 -25.73 56.37 -17.86
N GLU A 118 -24.98 57.05 -18.74
CA GLU A 118 -24.36 56.44 -19.92
C GLU A 118 -23.20 55.53 -19.50
N VAL A 119 -22.41 55.93 -18.49
CA VAL A 119 -21.34 55.11 -17.91
C VAL A 119 -21.90 53.85 -17.25
N ASP A 120 -23.02 53.95 -16.53
CA ASP A 120 -23.70 52.80 -15.95
C ASP A 120 -24.16 51.81 -17.04
N SER A 121 -24.71 52.30 -18.16
CA SER A 121 -25.10 51.44 -19.28
C SER A 121 -23.91 50.74 -19.94
N ILE A 122 -22.77 51.43 -20.04
CA ILE A 122 -21.52 50.86 -20.57
C ILE A 122 -21.01 49.76 -19.65
N ILE A 123 -20.94 50.03 -18.35
CA ILE A 123 -20.51 49.06 -17.34
C ILE A 123 -21.40 47.82 -17.38
N CYS A 124 -22.72 47.99 -17.39
CA CYS A 124 -23.67 46.88 -17.46
C CYS A 124 -23.46 46.01 -18.73
N GLY A 125 -23.15 46.64 -19.87
CA GLY A 125 -22.83 45.94 -21.11
C GLY A 125 -21.54 45.10 -21.02
N LEU A 126 -20.50 45.65 -20.39
CA LEU A 126 -19.22 44.98 -20.20
C LEU A 126 -19.34 43.85 -19.17
N GLU A 127 -20.08 44.06 -18.08
CA GLU A 127 -20.38 43.04 -17.07
C GLU A 127 -21.11 41.84 -17.68
N LYS A 128 -22.11 42.09 -18.55
CA LYS A 128 -22.83 41.03 -19.26
C LYS A 128 -21.88 40.21 -20.13
N SER A 129 -20.99 40.88 -20.86
CA SER A 129 -20.01 40.22 -21.73
C SER A 129 -19.00 39.39 -20.90
N ARG A 130 -18.49 39.97 -19.81
CA ARG A 130 -17.60 39.31 -18.85
C ARG A 130 -18.24 38.04 -18.26
N ASN A 131 -19.48 38.14 -17.78
CA ASN A 131 -20.19 37.02 -17.17
C ASN A 131 -20.42 35.90 -18.19
N ASN A 132 -20.77 36.23 -19.44
CA ASN A 132 -20.91 35.22 -20.50
C ASN A 132 -19.60 34.52 -20.84
N ILE A 133 -18.48 35.26 -20.90
CA ILE A 133 -17.15 34.65 -21.07
C ILE A 133 -16.84 33.73 -19.88
N SER A 134 -17.09 34.18 -18.65
CA SER A 134 -16.84 33.36 -17.45
C SER A 134 -17.64 32.06 -17.43
N VAL A 135 -18.91 32.08 -17.83
CA VAL A 135 -19.76 30.88 -17.89
C VAL A 135 -19.23 29.88 -18.93
N ALA A 136 -18.84 30.37 -20.10
CA ALA A 136 -18.23 29.55 -21.15
C ALA A 136 -16.96 28.83 -20.65
N LEU A 137 -16.08 29.55 -19.94
CA LEU A 137 -14.84 28.99 -19.39
C LEU A 137 -15.09 27.93 -18.32
N VAL A 138 -16.10 28.12 -17.46
CA VAL A 138 -16.45 27.13 -16.42
C VAL A 138 -16.99 25.85 -17.06
N ILE A 139 -17.87 25.95 -18.06
CA ILE A 139 -18.43 24.77 -18.74
C ILE A 139 -17.32 23.94 -19.41
N ASP A 140 -16.42 24.59 -20.15
CA ASP A 140 -15.36 23.89 -20.87
C ASP A 140 -14.27 23.31 -19.93
N ASN A 141 -13.93 24.00 -18.83
CA ASN A 141 -13.06 23.44 -17.80
C ASN A 141 -13.67 22.20 -17.14
N THR A 142 -14.99 22.22 -16.91
CA THR A 142 -15.71 21.07 -16.32
C THR A 142 -15.76 19.90 -17.31
N ALA A 143 -16.02 20.16 -18.60
CA ALA A 143 -16.01 19.14 -19.65
C ALA A 143 -14.63 18.50 -19.84
N LEU A 144 -13.56 19.31 -19.79
CA LEU A 144 -12.17 18.83 -19.82
C LEU A 144 -11.83 17.94 -18.63
N HIS A 145 -12.32 18.26 -17.43
CA HIS A 145 -12.17 17.42 -16.24
C HIS A 145 -12.90 16.08 -16.37
N ILE A 146 -14.07 16.05 -17.01
CA ILE A 146 -14.83 14.81 -17.28
C ILE A 146 -14.10 13.91 -18.30
N GLU A 147 -13.30 14.45 -19.22
CA GLU A 147 -12.56 13.63 -20.20
C GLU A 147 -11.30 12.98 -19.60
N THR A 148 -10.61 13.65 -18.66
CA THR A 148 -9.50 13.06 -17.88
C THR A 148 -9.92 11.87 -16.99
N HIS A 149 -11.22 11.74 -16.69
CA HIS A 149 -11.76 10.67 -15.87
C HIS A 149 -11.76 9.28 -16.53
N ARG A 150 -11.48 9.17 -17.84
CA ARG A 150 -11.59 7.88 -18.57
C ARG A 150 -10.31 7.04 -18.67
N THR A 151 -9.15 7.50 -18.18
CA THR A 151 -7.87 6.75 -18.33
C THR A 151 -6.90 6.89 -17.16
N LEU A 152 -7.37 6.85 -15.91
CA LEU A 152 -6.47 6.60 -14.77
C LEU A 152 -6.36 5.07 -14.60
N ASP A 153 -5.21 4.50 -14.98
CA ASP A 153 -4.92 3.08 -14.81
C ASP A 153 -4.66 2.76 -13.32
N MET A 154 -5.75 2.57 -12.58
CA MET A 154 -5.72 2.26 -11.14
C MET A 154 -5.16 0.86 -10.83
N SER A 155 -4.93 0.01 -11.86
CA SER A 155 -4.35 -1.33 -11.67
C SER A 155 -2.93 -1.30 -11.08
N ARG A 156 -2.28 -0.13 -11.12
CA ARG A 156 -0.93 0.11 -10.59
C ARG A 156 -0.88 0.33 -9.08
N ILE A 157 -2.02 0.57 -8.42
CA ILE A 157 -2.09 0.73 -6.97
C ILE A 157 -2.60 -0.60 -6.37
N PRO A 158 -1.75 -1.41 -5.73
CA PRO A 158 -2.20 -2.62 -5.06
C PRO A 158 -3.09 -2.25 -3.86
N VAL A 159 -4.21 -2.94 -3.71
CA VAL A 159 -5.19 -2.71 -2.64
C VAL A 159 -5.40 -3.98 -1.81
N ALA A 160 -5.63 -3.81 -0.52
CA ALA A 160 -6.02 -4.88 0.38
C ALA A 160 -7.47 -5.30 0.09
N THR A 161 -7.64 -6.50 -0.46
CA THR A 161 -8.98 -7.04 -0.75
C THR A 161 -9.75 -7.23 0.55
N GLY A 162 -11.00 -6.77 0.62
CA GLY A 162 -11.82 -6.89 1.84
C GLY A 162 -11.65 -5.79 2.87
N ALA A 163 -10.66 -4.89 2.73
CA ALA A 163 -10.37 -3.85 3.71
C ALA A 163 -11.37 -2.68 3.70
N ALA A 164 -11.99 -2.38 2.56
CA ALA A 164 -13.00 -1.34 2.45
C ALA A 164 -14.31 -1.75 3.15
N PHE A 165 -15.01 -0.78 3.75
CA PHE A 165 -16.24 -1.04 4.52
C PHE A 165 -17.37 -1.65 3.67
N ASP A 166 -17.39 -1.35 2.37
CA ASP A 166 -18.39 -1.76 1.38
C ASP A 166 -17.91 -2.93 0.50
N SER A 167 -16.85 -3.63 0.91
CA SER A 167 -16.46 -4.90 0.30
C SER A 167 -17.55 -5.97 0.46
N GLN A 168 -17.73 -6.81 -0.56
CA GLN A 168 -18.65 -7.96 -0.52
C GLN A 168 -18.39 -8.88 0.68
N THR A 169 -17.12 -9.05 1.08
CA THR A 169 -16.74 -9.86 2.25
C THR A 169 -17.34 -9.35 3.56
N ASN A 170 -17.78 -8.08 3.60
CA ASN A 170 -18.32 -7.42 4.78
C ASN A 170 -19.83 -7.17 4.65
N GLU A 171 -20.50 -7.67 3.58
CA GLU A 171 -21.91 -7.39 3.26
C GLU A 171 -22.86 -7.79 4.40
N HIS A 172 -22.58 -8.92 5.06
CA HIS A 172 -23.40 -9.45 6.14
C HIS A 172 -22.94 -9.01 7.54
N ASP A 173 -21.92 -8.15 7.64
CA ASP A 173 -21.45 -7.71 8.95
C ASP A 173 -22.47 -6.74 9.60
N PRO A 174 -22.80 -6.89 10.89
CA PRO A 174 -23.92 -6.18 11.53
C PRO A 174 -23.63 -4.70 11.79
N LYS A 175 -24.54 -3.78 11.45
CA LYS A 175 -24.46 -2.34 11.78
C LYS A 175 -25.22 -2.04 13.08
N CYS A 176 -25.05 -0.84 13.65
CA CYS A 176 -25.84 -0.41 14.80
C CYS A 176 -27.33 -0.33 14.41
N LEU A 177 -28.20 -0.75 15.31
CA LEU A 177 -29.65 -0.56 15.14
C LEU A 177 -29.99 0.94 15.21
N PRO A 178 -31.10 1.38 14.57
CA PRO A 178 -31.45 2.80 14.49
C PRO A 178 -31.44 3.53 15.84
N ASN A 179 -31.97 2.89 16.89
CA ASN A 179 -32.14 3.45 18.23
C ASN A 179 -31.00 3.14 19.19
N THR A 180 -29.88 2.57 18.72
CA THR A 180 -28.74 2.25 19.58
C THR A 180 -27.57 3.20 19.34
N ARG A 181 -26.83 3.52 20.42
CA ARG A 181 -25.64 4.38 20.41
C ARG A 181 -25.89 5.77 19.79
N VAL A 182 -27.11 6.29 19.96
CA VAL A 182 -27.57 7.49 19.25
C VAL A 182 -26.71 8.71 19.58
N GLU A 183 -26.51 9.01 20.86
CA GLU A 183 -25.71 10.15 21.32
C GLU A 183 -24.24 10.06 20.88
N LEU A 184 -23.67 8.86 20.92
CA LEU A 184 -22.30 8.60 20.47
C LEU A 184 -22.17 8.87 18.97
N ARG A 185 -23.10 8.35 18.16
CA ARG A 185 -23.12 8.56 16.71
C ARG A 185 -23.33 10.03 16.36
N GLN A 186 -24.17 10.74 17.12
CA GLN A 186 -24.35 12.19 17.01
C GLN A 186 -23.03 12.92 17.29
N THR A 187 -22.34 12.58 18.38
CA THR A 187 -21.05 13.17 18.77
C THR A 187 -19.99 13.00 17.69
N ILE A 188 -19.86 11.79 17.12
CA ILE A 188 -18.93 11.51 16.02
C ILE A 188 -19.33 12.29 14.76
N THR A 189 -20.62 12.40 14.47
CA THR A 189 -21.11 13.15 13.31
C THR A 189 -20.82 14.65 13.44
N THR A 190 -21.11 15.24 14.60
CA THR A 190 -20.80 16.66 14.88
C THR A 190 -19.30 16.93 14.80
N TRP A 191 -18.48 16.02 15.33
CA TRP A 191 -17.03 16.10 15.15
C TRP A 191 -16.64 16.05 13.67
N ALA A 192 -17.17 15.12 12.89
CA ALA A 192 -16.80 14.97 11.49
C ALA A 192 -17.23 16.17 10.63
N GLU A 193 -18.37 16.79 10.93
CA GLU A 193 -18.90 17.94 10.20
C GLU A 193 -18.20 19.26 10.53
N ASP A 194 -17.63 19.41 11.73
CA ASP A 194 -16.90 20.60 12.14
C ASP A 194 -15.46 20.63 11.55
N PRO A 195 -15.15 21.59 10.63
CA PRO A 195 -13.82 21.73 10.03
C PRO A 195 -12.72 22.16 11.02
N TYR A 196 -13.09 22.70 12.17
CA TYR A 196 -12.17 23.26 13.17
C TYR A 196 -11.92 22.33 14.36
N SER A 197 -12.72 21.27 14.50
CA SER A 197 -12.46 20.27 15.53
C SER A 197 -11.26 19.39 15.19
N ASP A 198 -10.79 18.61 16.17
CA ASP A 198 -9.57 17.80 16.07
C ASP A 198 -9.53 16.92 14.82
N THR A 199 -8.34 16.76 14.24
CA THR A 199 -8.14 15.95 13.03
C THR A 199 -8.35 14.46 13.28
N ILE A 200 -8.10 13.98 14.50
CA ILE A 200 -8.20 12.56 14.84
C ILE A 200 -9.27 12.37 15.92
N PHE A 201 -10.17 11.42 15.71
CA PHE A 201 -11.09 10.91 16.72
C PHE A 201 -10.75 9.47 17.03
N TRP A 202 -10.41 9.18 18.29
CA TRP A 202 -10.06 7.85 18.75
C TRP A 202 -11.19 7.26 19.59
N LEU A 203 -11.90 6.30 19.03
CA LEU A 203 -12.90 5.52 19.76
C LEU A 203 -12.23 4.28 20.34
N ASN A 204 -12.02 4.27 21.66
CA ASN A 204 -11.40 3.13 22.31
C ASN A 204 -12.39 2.37 23.21
N GLY A 205 -12.12 1.10 23.44
CA GLY A 205 -12.98 0.26 24.25
C GLY A 205 -12.47 -1.16 24.37
N MET A 206 -12.86 -1.85 25.44
CA MET A 206 -12.52 -3.25 25.65
C MET A 206 -13.13 -4.16 24.57
N ALA A 207 -12.70 -5.41 24.55
CA ALA A 207 -13.20 -6.42 23.63
C ALA A 207 -14.74 -6.54 23.75
N GLY A 208 -15.45 -6.66 22.63
CA GLY A 208 -16.90 -6.86 22.65
C GLY A 208 -17.79 -5.65 22.96
N THR A 209 -17.22 -4.45 23.05
CA THR A 209 -17.97 -3.18 23.27
C THR A 209 -18.68 -2.63 22.03
N GLY A 210 -18.46 -3.21 20.84
CA GLY A 210 -19.15 -2.83 19.59
C GLY A 210 -18.40 -1.84 18.68
N LYS A 211 -17.09 -1.62 18.89
CA LYS A 211 -16.25 -0.69 18.10
C LYS A 211 -16.43 -0.84 16.58
N SER A 212 -16.22 -2.03 16.03
CA SER A 212 -16.31 -2.30 14.59
C SER A 212 -17.71 -2.12 14.03
N THR A 213 -18.75 -2.44 14.82
CA THR A 213 -20.15 -2.19 14.46
C THR A 213 -20.42 -0.68 14.34
N ILE A 214 -19.90 0.13 15.26
CA ILE A 214 -19.99 1.59 15.22
C ILE A 214 -19.23 2.12 14.00
N SER A 215 -17.99 1.66 13.77
CA SER A 215 -17.16 2.07 12.64
C SER A 215 -17.83 1.81 11.29
N ARG A 216 -18.40 0.62 11.07
CA ARG A 216 -19.16 0.30 9.84
C ARG A 216 -20.41 1.15 9.67
N THR A 217 -21.10 1.46 10.77
CA THR A 217 -22.28 2.35 10.75
C THR A 217 -21.89 3.78 10.36
N ILE A 218 -20.80 4.28 10.94
CA ILE A 218 -20.28 5.63 10.69
C ILE A 218 -19.73 5.74 9.26
N ALA A 219 -18.97 4.75 8.77
CA ALA A 219 -18.49 4.71 7.40
C ALA A 219 -19.65 4.73 6.39
N HIS A 220 -20.70 3.94 6.64
CA HIS A 220 -21.90 3.94 5.80
C HIS A 220 -22.62 5.30 5.80
N SER A 221 -22.80 5.91 6.98
CA SER A 221 -23.39 7.25 7.13
C SER A 221 -22.59 8.32 6.38
N PHE A 222 -21.26 8.33 6.53
CA PHE A 222 -20.39 9.28 5.84
C PHE A 222 -20.34 9.05 4.33
N SER A 223 -20.48 7.81 3.87
CA SER A 223 -20.60 7.51 2.44
C SER A 223 -21.89 8.10 1.86
N GLN A 224 -23.03 7.95 2.55
CA GLN A 224 -24.30 8.58 2.15
C GLN A 224 -24.22 10.11 2.14
N LYS A 225 -23.52 10.71 3.11
CA LYS A 225 -23.28 12.16 3.18
C LYS A 225 -22.20 12.66 2.21
N LYS A 226 -21.57 11.78 1.42
CA LYS A 226 -20.44 12.09 0.52
C LYS A 226 -19.22 12.71 1.23
N MET A 227 -19.06 12.40 2.52
CA MET A 227 -17.93 12.84 3.35
C MET A 227 -16.89 11.73 3.57
N LEU A 228 -17.22 10.47 3.31
CA LEU A 228 -16.26 9.38 3.43
C LEU A 228 -15.21 9.52 2.31
N GLY A 229 -13.95 9.73 2.72
CA GLY A 229 -12.81 9.73 1.81
C GLY A 229 -12.36 8.31 1.49
N ALA A 230 -12.08 7.52 2.53
CA ALA A 230 -11.68 6.13 2.40
C ALA A 230 -11.88 5.36 3.70
N SER A 231 -11.82 4.04 3.64
CA SER A 231 -11.95 3.16 4.81
C SER A 231 -10.98 1.99 4.78
N PHE A 232 -10.51 1.56 5.96
CA PHE A 232 -9.68 0.38 6.12
C PHE A 232 -10.03 -0.35 7.41
N PHE A 233 -10.42 -1.61 7.29
CA PHE A 233 -10.81 -2.48 8.40
C PHE A 233 -9.73 -3.54 8.60
N PHE A 234 -8.90 -3.34 9.62
CA PHE A 234 -7.90 -4.32 10.02
C PHE A 234 -8.58 -5.62 10.43
N LYS A 235 -7.94 -6.75 10.10
CA LYS A 235 -8.29 -8.07 10.59
C LYS A 235 -7.02 -8.83 10.88
N ARG A 236 -6.82 -9.16 12.17
CA ARG A 236 -5.60 -9.86 12.61
C ARG A 236 -5.52 -11.21 11.91
N GLY A 237 -4.34 -11.53 11.38
CA GLY A 237 -4.14 -12.77 10.63
C GLY A 237 -4.87 -12.82 9.28
N GLU A 238 -5.17 -11.71 8.60
CA GLU A 238 -5.53 -11.72 7.18
C GLU A 238 -4.46 -10.96 6.38
N ARG A 239 -3.64 -11.62 5.54
CA ARG A 239 -2.46 -11.06 4.81
C ARG A 239 -2.38 -9.52 4.70
N ASP A 240 -3.21 -8.95 3.82
CA ASP A 240 -3.17 -7.52 3.46
C ASP A 240 -3.96 -6.64 4.46
N ARG A 241 -4.72 -7.24 5.38
CA ARG A 241 -5.57 -6.57 6.38
C ARG A 241 -5.03 -6.66 7.80
N GLY A 242 -4.13 -7.59 8.10
CA GLY A 242 -3.42 -7.71 9.36
C GLY A 242 -2.15 -6.87 9.38
N ASN A 243 -1.60 -6.52 8.21
CA ASN A 243 -0.40 -5.69 8.12
C ASN A 243 -0.69 -4.26 7.63
N ALA A 244 0.21 -3.33 7.98
CA ALA A 244 0.11 -1.94 7.56
C ALA A 244 0.57 -1.67 6.11
N SER A 245 1.17 -2.66 5.44
CA SER A 245 1.87 -2.46 4.15
C SER A 245 0.94 -2.03 3.01
N ARG A 246 -0.35 -2.39 3.11
CA ARG A 246 -1.39 -2.02 2.14
C ARG A 246 -2.36 -0.96 2.65
N LEU A 247 -2.15 -0.40 3.85
CA LEU A 247 -3.05 0.59 4.44
C LEU A 247 -3.18 1.83 3.54
N PHE A 248 -2.08 2.53 3.28
CA PHE A 248 -2.11 3.81 2.58
C PHE A 248 -2.32 3.69 1.07
N THR A 249 -1.87 2.61 0.44
CA THR A 249 -2.19 2.30 -0.95
C THR A 249 -3.70 2.07 -1.14
N THR A 250 -4.33 1.33 -0.24
CA THR A 250 -5.79 1.10 -0.24
C THR A 250 -6.58 2.38 0.03
N LEU A 251 -6.13 3.19 1.00
CA LEU A 251 -6.76 4.48 1.29
C LEU A 251 -6.61 5.45 0.12
N ALA A 252 -5.45 5.51 -0.52
CA ALA A 252 -5.20 6.37 -1.69
C ALA A 252 -6.11 5.98 -2.88
N ALA A 253 -6.21 4.68 -3.20
CA ALA A 253 -7.07 4.21 -4.29
C ALA A 253 -8.55 4.58 -4.08
N GLN A 254 -9.05 4.42 -2.85
CA GLN A 254 -10.41 4.85 -2.48
C GLN A 254 -10.55 6.37 -2.53
N LEU A 255 -9.56 7.11 -2.04
CA LEU A 255 -9.61 8.57 -2.00
C LEU A 255 -9.62 9.16 -3.42
N ILE A 256 -8.85 8.62 -4.37
CA ILE A 256 -8.89 9.02 -5.79
C ILE A 256 -10.29 8.82 -6.38
N THR A 257 -10.99 7.76 -5.98
CA THR A 257 -12.37 7.51 -6.45
C THR A 257 -13.34 8.58 -5.93
N ARG A 258 -13.09 9.16 -4.75
CA ARG A 258 -13.94 10.18 -4.10
C ARG A 258 -13.51 11.62 -4.39
N LEU A 259 -12.22 11.83 -4.58
CA LEU A 259 -11.56 13.10 -4.87
C LEU A 259 -10.64 12.92 -6.10
N PRO A 260 -11.21 12.83 -7.30
CA PRO A 260 -10.48 12.51 -8.53
C PRO A 260 -9.39 13.52 -8.88
N GLU A 261 -9.49 14.74 -8.34
CA GLU A 261 -8.54 15.83 -8.55
C GLU A 261 -7.11 15.45 -8.13
N ILE A 262 -6.94 14.55 -7.15
CA ILE A 262 -5.61 14.10 -6.70
C ILE A 262 -5.03 12.98 -7.57
N GLY A 263 -5.87 12.30 -8.36
CA GLY A 263 -5.50 11.13 -9.16
C GLY A 263 -4.28 11.34 -10.07
N PRO A 264 -4.23 12.42 -10.89
CA PRO A 264 -3.07 12.70 -11.73
C PRO A 264 -1.76 12.86 -10.95
N SER A 265 -1.80 13.50 -9.77
CA SER A 265 -0.62 13.70 -8.92
C SER A 265 -0.17 12.37 -8.31
N THR A 266 -1.10 11.56 -7.80
CA THR A 266 -0.80 10.22 -7.27
C THR A 266 -0.25 9.27 -8.34
N ILE A 267 -0.85 9.23 -9.55
CA ILE A 267 -0.33 8.39 -10.65
C ILE A 267 1.06 8.85 -11.07
N LYS A 268 1.30 10.16 -11.17
CA LYS A 268 2.62 10.70 -11.49
C LYS A 268 3.67 10.30 -10.45
N ALA A 269 3.30 10.21 -9.16
CA ALA A 269 4.19 9.69 -8.12
C ALA A 269 4.56 8.22 -8.35
N ILE A 270 3.60 7.38 -8.75
CA ILE A 270 3.82 5.96 -9.06
C ILE A 270 4.60 5.76 -10.36
N GLU A 271 4.36 6.58 -11.39
CA GLU A 271 5.13 6.52 -12.64
C GLU A 271 6.59 6.88 -12.43
N ARG A 272 6.87 7.82 -11.53
CA ARG A 272 8.24 8.16 -11.11
C ARG A 272 8.87 7.06 -10.27
N GLU A 273 8.10 6.42 -9.39
CA GLU A 273 8.58 5.36 -8.49
C GLU A 273 7.65 4.13 -8.53
N PRO A 274 7.86 3.19 -9.48
CA PRO A 274 6.98 2.03 -9.65
C PRO A 274 6.89 1.12 -8.42
N ASP A 275 7.93 1.09 -7.58
CA ASP A 275 7.99 0.28 -6.36
C ASP A 275 7.42 1.01 -5.11
N LEU A 276 6.92 2.25 -5.27
CA LEU A 276 6.33 3.03 -4.17
C LEU A 276 5.29 2.26 -3.33
N PRO A 277 4.40 1.42 -3.91
CA PRO A 277 3.45 0.64 -3.12
C PRO A 277 4.04 -0.42 -2.19
N ASN A 278 5.32 -0.75 -2.32
CA ASN A 278 6.03 -1.70 -1.47
C ASN A 278 7.08 -1.03 -0.57
N LYS A 279 7.20 0.31 -0.62
CA LYS A 279 8.06 1.09 0.28
C LYS A 279 7.45 1.26 1.67
N PHE A 280 8.21 1.87 2.58
CA PHE A 280 7.78 2.16 3.95
C PHE A 280 6.46 2.95 3.98
N ILE A 281 5.61 2.65 4.97
CA ILE A 281 4.26 3.21 5.09
C ILE A 281 4.22 4.74 5.17
N GLN A 282 5.28 5.35 5.72
CA GLN A 282 5.40 6.81 5.76
C GLN A 282 5.54 7.41 4.35
N GLU A 283 6.37 6.82 3.50
CA GLU A 283 6.54 7.28 2.11
C GLU A 283 5.26 7.07 1.30
N GLN A 284 4.57 5.95 1.53
CA GLN A 284 3.28 5.69 0.90
C GLN A 284 2.26 6.78 1.26
N PHE A 285 2.13 7.12 2.55
CA PHE A 285 1.21 8.17 2.98
C PHE A 285 1.58 9.54 2.39
N GLU A 286 2.85 9.91 2.47
CA GLU A 286 3.34 11.21 1.99
C GLU A 286 3.06 11.37 0.50
N LYS A 287 3.54 10.44 -0.33
CA LYS A 287 3.48 10.59 -1.79
C LYS A 287 2.13 10.23 -2.41
N LEU A 288 1.37 9.31 -1.82
CA LEU A 288 0.10 8.85 -2.41
C LEU A 288 -1.11 9.65 -1.91
N ILE A 289 -1.05 10.23 -0.71
CA ILE A 289 -2.18 10.91 -0.06
C ILE A 289 -1.82 12.36 0.26
N PHE A 290 -0.78 12.60 1.06
CA PHE A 290 -0.52 13.93 1.62
C PHE A 290 -0.09 14.96 0.57
N ASP A 291 0.95 14.68 -0.23
CA ASP A 291 1.45 15.61 -1.24
C ASP A 291 0.37 15.95 -2.30
N PRO A 292 -0.36 14.96 -2.86
CA PRO A 292 -1.46 15.25 -3.78
C PRO A 292 -2.58 16.12 -3.17
N LEU A 293 -2.88 15.96 -1.88
CA LEU A 293 -3.87 16.80 -1.19
C LEU A 293 -3.33 18.19 -0.91
N HIS A 294 -2.08 18.32 -0.50
CA HIS A 294 -1.43 19.59 -0.23
C HIS A 294 -1.30 20.43 -1.51
N GLU A 295 -1.02 19.82 -2.66
CA GLU A 295 -1.03 20.51 -3.97
C GLU A 295 -2.42 21.07 -4.33
N LEU A 296 -3.49 20.36 -3.96
CA LEU A 296 -4.86 20.77 -4.22
C LEU A 296 -5.35 21.84 -3.22
N ASP A 297 -4.79 21.85 -2.01
CA ASP A 297 -5.18 22.72 -0.89
C ASP A 297 -5.15 24.22 -1.24
N TYR A 298 -4.16 24.64 -2.05
CA TYR A 298 -4.01 26.03 -2.50
C TYR A 298 -4.99 26.45 -3.61
N ARG A 299 -5.69 25.49 -4.24
CA ARG A 299 -6.56 25.73 -5.40
C ARG A 299 -8.04 25.85 -5.05
N VAL A 300 -8.43 25.50 -3.83
CA VAL A 300 -9.84 25.42 -3.41
C VAL A 300 -10.17 26.59 -2.48
N SER A 301 -11.20 27.38 -2.81
CA SER A 301 -11.57 28.58 -2.05
C SER A 301 -12.51 28.31 -0.84
N ALA A 302 -13.07 27.11 -0.70
CA ALA A 302 -13.99 26.75 0.39
C ALA A 302 -13.59 25.43 1.06
N PRO A 303 -13.68 25.32 2.40
CA PRO A 303 -13.22 24.13 3.10
C PRO A 303 -14.09 22.90 2.77
N ARG A 304 -13.47 21.82 2.30
CA ARG A 304 -14.12 20.51 2.07
C ARG A 304 -13.65 19.53 3.13
N VAL A 305 -14.58 18.88 3.84
CA VAL A 305 -14.24 17.91 4.89
C VAL A 305 -14.42 16.48 4.38
N PHE A 306 -13.40 15.66 4.57
CA PHE A 306 -13.39 14.23 4.27
C PHE A 306 -12.95 13.44 5.49
N VAL A 307 -13.48 12.23 5.66
CA VAL A 307 -13.14 11.35 6.78
C VAL A 307 -12.54 10.03 6.27
N LEU A 308 -11.39 9.68 6.83
CA LEU A 308 -10.81 8.35 6.78
C LEU A 308 -11.34 7.53 7.96
N VAL A 309 -11.83 6.32 7.71
CA VAL A 309 -12.27 5.39 8.75
C VAL A 309 -11.27 4.24 8.86
N ILE A 310 -10.58 4.13 9.99
CA ILE A 310 -9.62 3.06 10.27
C ILE A 310 -10.14 2.26 11.46
N ASP A 311 -10.58 1.03 11.21
CA ASP A 311 -11.14 0.16 12.23
C ASP A 311 -10.13 -0.85 12.76
N ALA A 312 -10.21 -1.15 14.06
CA ALA A 312 -9.46 -2.18 14.76
C ALA A 312 -7.93 -2.05 14.60
N LEU A 313 -7.38 -0.85 14.85
CA LEU A 313 -5.93 -0.62 14.71
C LEU A 313 -5.08 -1.55 15.61
N ASP A 314 -5.64 -2.06 16.71
CA ASP A 314 -5.03 -3.09 17.56
C ASP A 314 -4.86 -4.45 16.87
N GLU A 315 -5.58 -4.71 15.78
CA GLU A 315 -5.46 -5.94 14.98
C GLU A 315 -4.33 -5.88 13.93
N CYS A 316 -3.49 -4.85 13.98
CA CYS A 316 -2.28 -4.75 13.16
C CYS A 316 -1.14 -5.59 13.76
N ASP A 317 -0.62 -6.56 12.99
CA ASP A 317 0.34 -7.58 13.42
C ASP A 317 1.62 -6.99 14.03
N ARG A 318 2.11 -5.86 13.49
CA ARG A 318 3.34 -5.19 13.93
C ARG A 318 3.05 -4.00 14.83
N LEU A 319 3.39 -4.13 16.11
CA LEU A 319 3.22 -3.08 17.12
C LEU A 319 4.00 -1.78 16.79
N ALA A 320 5.13 -1.89 16.08
CA ALA A 320 5.91 -0.74 15.63
C ALA A 320 5.14 0.11 14.59
N ASP A 321 4.44 -0.55 13.67
CA ASP A 321 3.67 0.11 12.61
C ASP A 321 2.49 0.88 13.19
N VAL A 322 1.83 0.33 14.23
CA VAL A 322 0.73 0.99 14.95
C VAL A 322 1.13 2.38 15.44
N ARG A 323 2.27 2.50 16.12
CA ARG A 323 2.76 3.80 16.64
C ARG A 323 3.10 4.76 15.50
N LEU A 324 3.68 4.24 14.42
CA LEU A 324 4.03 5.03 13.25
C LEU A 324 2.78 5.58 12.55
N ILE A 325 1.74 4.76 12.36
CA ILE A 325 0.45 5.18 11.78
C ILE A 325 -0.16 6.34 12.57
N ILE A 326 -0.24 6.23 13.91
CA ILE A 326 -0.80 7.28 14.77
C ILE A 326 -0.05 8.61 14.57
N ASN A 327 1.28 8.56 14.51
CA ASN A 327 2.11 9.75 14.26
C ASN A 327 1.91 10.32 12.85
N ILE A 328 1.86 9.48 11.83
CA ILE A 328 1.64 9.89 10.44
C ILE A 328 0.32 10.65 10.29
N LEU A 329 -0.78 10.16 10.89
CA LEU A 329 -2.10 10.79 10.80
C LEU A 329 -2.12 12.23 11.35
N THR A 330 -1.18 12.61 12.24
CA THR A 330 -1.12 13.99 12.73
C THR A 330 -0.71 15.00 11.66
N LYS A 331 -0.04 14.57 10.58
CA LYS A 331 0.37 15.45 9.47
C LYS A 331 -0.82 16.07 8.75
N LEU A 332 -1.98 15.40 8.76
CA LEU A 332 -3.23 15.88 8.17
C LEU A 332 -3.69 17.26 8.71
N ARG A 333 -3.22 17.66 9.89
CA ARG A 333 -3.48 18.98 10.49
C ARG A 333 -2.98 20.17 9.66
N SER A 334 -1.96 19.95 8.84
CA SER A 334 -1.34 21.02 8.05
C SER A 334 -2.19 21.45 6.84
N LEU A 335 -3.20 20.66 6.45
CA LEU A 335 -4.10 20.99 5.35
C LEU A 335 -5.13 22.06 5.78
N ILE A 336 -5.27 23.12 4.98
CA ILE A 336 -6.06 24.31 5.30
C ILE A 336 -7.46 24.24 4.65
N SER A 337 -7.52 24.06 3.35
CA SER A 337 -8.75 24.04 2.52
C SER A 337 -9.37 22.65 2.40
N ILE A 338 -8.58 21.57 2.41
CA ILE A 338 -9.07 20.20 2.38
C ILE A 338 -8.86 19.58 3.76
N LYS A 339 -9.92 19.50 4.55
CA LYS A 339 -9.88 18.92 5.89
C LYS A 339 -10.06 17.42 5.82
N LEU A 340 -8.94 16.69 5.72
CA LEU A 340 -8.95 15.23 5.86
C LEU A 340 -8.80 14.84 7.33
N LYS A 341 -9.82 14.17 7.89
CA LYS A 341 -9.90 13.76 9.29
C LYS A 341 -9.82 12.24 9.40
N ALA A 342 -9.39 11.71 10.53
CA ALA A 342 -9.25 10.27 10.76
C ALA A 342 -10.08 9.82 11.97
N PHE A 343 -11.05 8.93 11.73
CA PHE A 343 -11.77 8.21 12.76
C PHE A 343 -11.09 6.85 12.95
N VAL A 344 -10.54 6.61 14.14
CA VAL A 344 -9.75 5.41 14.47
C VAL A 344 -10.42 4.66 15.60
N THR A 345 -10.61 3.35 15.46
CA THR A 345 -11.04 2.49 16.57
C THR A 345 -9.92 1.56 17.01
N SER A 346 -9.83 1.29 18.32
CA SER A 346 -8.94 0.24 18.82
C SER A 346 -9.23 -0.20 20.26
N ARG A 347 -8.63 -1.32 20.70
CA ARG A 347 -8.42 -1.60 22.13
C ARG A 347 -7.38 -0.64 22.73
N PRO A 348 -7.46 -0.32 24.03
CA PRO A 348 -6.49 0.54 24.72
C PRO A 348 -5.22 -0.23 25.13
N GLU A 349 -4.64 -1.00 24.21
CA GLU A 349 -3.40 -1.74 24.48
C GLU A 349 -2.20 -0.79 24.65
N LEU A 350 -1.15 -1.27 25.33
CA LEU A 350 -0.01 -0.43 25.69
C LEU A 350 0.63 0.30 24.49
N PRO A 351 0.88 -0.35 23.32
CA PRO A 351 1.45 0.34 22.16
C PRO A 351 0.57 1.46 21.61
N ILE A 352 -0.74 1.24 21.55
CA ILE A 352 -1.75 2.22 21.13
C ILE A 352 -1.78 3.40 22.10
N ARG A 353 -1.88 3.12 23.41
CA ARG A 353 -1.93 4.14 24.46
C ARG A 353 -0.69 5.02 24.45
N LEU A 354 0.49 4.42 24.31
CA LEU A 354 1.76 5.15 24.20
C LEU A 354 1.81 6.00 22.91
N GLY A 355 1.30 5.48 21.79
CA GLY A 355 1.17 6.22 20.53
C GLY A 355 0.31 7.47 20.68
N PHE A 356 -0.93 7.33 21.16
CA PHE A 356 -1.82 8.48 21.38
C PHE A 356 -1.30 9.44 22.45
N ASN A 357 -0.70 8.93 23.54
CA ASN A 357 -0.09 9.79 24.56
C ASN A 357 1.06 10.64 24.01
N SER A 358 1.82 10.15 23.02
CA SER A 358 2.88 10.92 22.36
C SER A 358 2.36 12.11 21.54
N ILE A 359 1.08 12.10 21.17
CA ILE A 359 0.40 13.16 20.41
C ILE A 359 -0.69 13.84 21.26
N LYS A 360 -0.52 13.89 22.58
CA LYS A 360 -1.51 14.47 23.51
C LYS A 360 -1.92 15.89 23.11
N GLY A 361 -3.23 16.16 23.17
CA GLY A 361 -3.82 17.43 22.72
C GLY A 361 -3.98 17.52 21.19
N LYS A 362 -3.73 16.43 20.45
CA LYS A 362 -3.91 16.37 19.00
C LYS A 362 -5.06 15.47 18.51
N TYR A 363 -5.88 14.96 19.42
CA TYR A 363 -6.98 14.09 19.10
C TYR A 363 -8.09 14.27 20.14
N ARG A 364 -9.29 13.87 19.76
CA ARG A 364 -10.41 13.69 20.68
C ARG A 364 -10.62 12.20 20.91
N ASP A 365 -10.76 11.76 22.14
CA ASP A 365 -11.07 10.37 22.47
C ASP A 365 -12.43 10.20 23.12
N LEU A 366 -12.92 8.96 23.02
CA LEU A 366 -14.09 8.49 23.76
C LEU A 366 -13.89 7.03 24.14
N ILE A 367 -14.13 6.73 25.41
CA ILE A 367 -13.93 5.41 26.01
C ILE A 367 -15.28 4.70 26.16
N LEU A 368 -15.51 3.65 25.38
CA LEU A 368 -16.81 2.96 25.30
C LEU A 368 -17.27 2.32 26.62
N HIS A 369 -16.33 1.90 27.46
CA HIS A 369 -16.62 1.26 28.74
C HIS A 369 -16.84 2.27 29.87
N GLU A 370 -16.61 3.56 29.63
CA GLU A 370 -16.93 4.65 30.56
C GLU A 370 -18.30 5.28 30.29
N ILE A 371 -19.01 4.84 29.23
CA ILE A 371 -20.37 5.28 28.95
C ILE A 371 -21.27 4.90 30.13
N PRO A 372 -22.16 5.80 30.60
CA PRO A 372 -23.01 5.51 31.76
C PRO A 372 -23.82 4.22 31.58
N LYS A 373 -23.82 3.39 32.63
CA LYS A 373 -24.54 2.11 32.66
C LYS A 373 -25.99 2.20 32.15
N PRO A 374 -26.80 3.22 32.49
CA PRO A 374 -28.18 3.34 31.99
C PRO A 374 -28.28 3.45 30.47
N VAL A 375 -27.32 4.11 29.82
CA VAL A 375 -27.28 4.25 28.35
C VAL A 375 -26.94 2.91 27.70
N ILE A 376 -25.96 2.19 28.26
CA ILE A 376 -25.58 0.86 27.80
C ILE A 376 -26.74 -0.13 27.97
N GLU A 377 -27.43 -0.08 29.11
CA GLU A 377 -28.60 -0.91 29.40
C GLU A 377 -29.73 -0.68 28.40
N HIS A 378 -30.04 0.59 28.07
CA HIS A 378 -31.02 0.92 27.05
C HIS A 378 -30.62 0.35 25.67
N ASP A 379 -29.39 0.59 25.22
CA ASP A 379 -28.93 0.12 23.91
C ASP A 379 -28.92 -1.42 23.80
N ILE A 380 -28.53 -2.12 24.87
CA ILE A 380 -28.55 -3.59 24.95
C ILE A 380 -30.00 -4.12 24.96
N SER A 381 -30.90 -3.42 25.63
CA SER A 381 -32.33 -3.78 25.68
C SER A 381 -32.94 -3.71 24.28
N GLU A 382 -32.75 -2.60 23.57
CA GLU A 382 -33.20 -2.42 22.18
C GLU A 382 -32.64 -3.53 21.26
N PHE A 383 -31.36 -3.89 21.45
CA PHE A 383 -30.75 -4.98 20.70
C PHE A 383 -31.42 -6.34 20.98
N PHE A 384 -31.65 -6.69 22.25
CA PHE A 384 -32.32 -7.94 22.59
C PHE A 384 -33.75 -8.00 22.08
N TYR A 385 -34.54 -6.93 22.25
CA TYR A 385 -35.92 -6.88 21.75
C TYR A 385 -35.97 -7.14 20.24
N HIS A 386 -35.12 -6.45 19.48
CA HIS A 386 -35.03 -6.65 18.04
C HIS A 386 -34.63 -8.10 17.69
N GLN A 387 -33.53 -8.61 18.25
CA GLN A 387 -33.01 -9.93 17.87
C GLN A 387 -33.89 -11.09 18.31
N LEU A 388 -34.51 -11.01 19.49
CA LEU A 388 -35.44 -12.04 19.95
C LEU A 388 -36.74 -12.01 19.17
N GLU A 389 -37.24 -10.83 18.78
CA GLU A 389 -38.38 -10.75 17.88
C GLU A 389 -38.08 -11.41 16.53
N GLN A 390 -36.91 -11.13 15.93
CA GLN A 390 -36.49 -11.79 14.71
C GLN A 390 -36.38 -13.31 14.88
N ALA A 391 -35.76 -13.78 15.98
CA ALA A 391 -35.65 -15.21 16.29
C ALA A 391 -37.02 -15.89 16.35
N ARG A 392 -37.99 -15.22 17.01
CA ARG A 392 -39.37 -15.69 17.12
C ARG A 392 -40.04 -15.80 15.76
N LEU A 393 -39.90 -14.76 14.93
CA LEU A 393 -40.49 -14.73 13.59
C LEU A 393 -39.90 -15.82 12.69
N GLU A 394 -38.57 -15.94 12.65
CA GLU A 394 -37.86 -16.94 11.85
C GLU A 394 -38.22 -18.37 12.26
N TYR A 395 -38.27 -18.65 13.56
CA TYR A 395 -38.70 -19.95 14.08
C TYR A 395 -40.16 -20.24 13.73
N ASN A 396 -41.08 -19.29 13.97
CA ASN A 396 -42.49 -19.49 13.66
C ASN A 396 -42.76 -19.70 12.16
N CYS A 397 -41.92 -19.18 11.27
CA CYS A 397 -41.99 -19.43 9.84
C CYS A 397 -41.59 -20.87 9.46
N GLN A 398 -40.81 -21.56 10.29
CA GLN A 398 -40.29 -22.90 10.02
C GLN A 398 -41.01 -23.99 10.85
N SER A 399 -41.72 -23.60 11.91
CA SER A 399 -42.41 -24.50 12.83
C SER A 399 -43.88 -24.71 12.48
N ASP A 400 -44.40 -25.88 12.85
CA ASP A 400 -45.82 -26.19 12.78
C ASP A 400 -46.64 -25.28 13.72
N TYR A 401 -47.91 -25.03 13.38
CA TYR A 401 -48.78 -24.08 14.11
C TYR A 401 -48.84 -24.33 15.63
N ASN A 402 -48.74 -25.59 16.07
CA ASN A 402 -48.81 -25.96 17.49
C ASN A 402 -47.52 -25.68 18.27
N ASP A 403 -46.39 -25.54 17.58
CA ASP A 403 -45.06 -25.33 18.18
C ASP A 403 -44.61 -23.87 18.07
N GLN A 404 -45.46 -22.98 17.54
CA GLN A 404 -45.15 -21.57 17.39
C GLN A 404 -45.02 -20.85 18.75
N LEU A 405 -44.05 -19.96 18.81
CA LEU A 405 -43.81 -19.08 19.95
C LEU A 405 -44.83 -17.94 19.95
N GLY A 406 -45.51 -17.77 21.08
CA GLY A 406 -46.47 -16.68 21.29
C GLY A 406 -45.81 -15.29 21.25
N PRO A 407 -46.59 -14.22 21.05
CA PRO A 407 -46.08 -12.85 20.93
C PRO A 407 -45.41 -12.34 22.22
N GLU A 408 -45.74 -12.94 23.36
CA GLU A 408 -45.16 -12.63 24.67
C GLU A 408 -43.76 -13.24 24.86
N TRP A 409 -43.28 -14.12 23.96
CA TRP A 409 -41.97 -14.77 24.09
C TRP A 409 -40.83 -13.76 23.85
N PRO A 410 -39.74 -13.81 24.65
CA PRO A 410 -39.44 -14.75 25.74
C PRO A 410 -39.96 -14.31 27.12
N GLY A 411 -40.73 -13.23 27.21
CA GLY A 411 -41.25 -12.65 28.43
C GLY A 411 -40.31 -11.63 29.06
N THR A 412 -40.87 -10.72 29.84
CA THR A 412 -40.12 -9.61 30.47
C THR A 412 -39.06 -10.11 31.46
N HIS A 413 -39.35 -11.15 32.23
CA HIS A 413 -38.40 -11.70 33.21
C HIS A 413 -37.14 -12.30 32.55
N ALA A 414 -37.33 -13.12 31.51
CA ALA A 414 -36.21 -13.72 30.78
C ALA A 414 -35.38 -12.66 30.05
N THR A 415 -36.05 -11.70 29.39
CA THR A 415 -35.39 -10.59 28.69
C THR A 415 -34.55 -9.75 29.65
N ASN A 416 -35.11 -9.36 30.80
CA ASN A 416 -34.37 -8.61 31.82
C ASN A 416 -33.18 -9.40 32.37
N ALA A 417 -33.30 -10.73 32.52
CA ALA A 417 -32.17 -11.56 32.93
C ALA A 417 -31.04 -11.51 31.90
N LEU A 418 -31.35 -11.64 30.60
CA LEU A 418 -30.36 -11.56 29.53
C LEU A 418 -29.70 -10.18 29.45
N ILE A 419 -30.47 -9.11 29.60
CA ILE A 419 -29.94 -7.73 29.64
C ILE A 419 -28.92 -7.58 30.77
N GLN A 420 -29.25 -8.00 32.00
CA GLN A 420 -28.34 -7.88 33.13
C GLN A 420 -27.06 -8.72 32.96
N MET A 421 -27.17 -9.91 32.36
CA MET A 421 -26.00 -10.74 32.05
C MET A 421 -25.10 -10.09 30.99
N ALA A 422 -25.70 -9.39 30.01
CA ALA A 422 -24.97 -8.77 28.92
C ALA A 422 -24.24 -7.48 29.32
N ILE A 423 -24.70 -6.72 30.31
CA ILE A 423 -24.09 -5.42 30.62
C ILE A 423 -22.65 -5.58 31.16
N PRO A 424 -21.64 -4.87 30.57
CA PRO A 424 -21.73 -3.85 29.50
C PRO A 424 -21.36 -4.33 28.07
N LEU A 425 -21.24 -5.64 27.85
CA LEU A 425 -20.68 -6.28 26.68
C LEU A 425 -21.73 -6.64 25.61
N PHE A 426 -21.72 -5.92 24.48
CA PHE A 426 -22.56 -6.24 23.31
C PHE A 426 -22.23 -7.59 22.68
N ILE A 427 -20.98 -8.06 22.80
CA ILE A 427 -20.62 -9.39 22.32
C ILE A 427 -21.40 -10.49 23.02
N PHE A 428 -21.66 -10.36 24.33
CA PHE A 428 -22.47 -11.32 25.06
C PHE A 428 -23.86 -11.40 24.44
N ALA A 429 -24.51 -10.25 24.28
CA ALA A 429 -25.85 -10.18 23.70
C ALA A 429 -25.89 -10.80 22.30
N ALA A 430 -24.94 -10.44 21.43
CA ALA A 430 -24.88 -10.95 20.07
C ALA A 430 -24.61 -12.47 20.01
N THR A 431 -23.68 -12.99 20.81
CA THR A 431 -23.34 -14.41 20.86
C THR A 431 -24.50 -15.24 21.40
N ILE A 432 -25.17 -14.79 22.47
CA ILE A 432 -26.33 -15.47 23.03
C ILE A 432 -27.52 -15.44 22.07
N CYS A 433 -27.80 -14.31 21.41
CA CYS A 433 -28.84 -14.28 20.39
C CYS A 433 -28.55 -15.27 19.26
N ARG A 434 -27.31 -15.37 18.76
CA ARG A 434 -26.94 -16.37 17.75
C ARG A 434 -27.09 -17.81 18.25
N PHE A 435 -26.76 -18.07 19.52
CA PHE A 435 -26.92 -19.38 20.15
C PHE A 435 -28.40 -19.79 20.29
N ILE A 436 -29.28 -18.83 20.62
CA ILE A 436 -30.73 -19.05 20.68
C ILE A 436 -31.33 -19.21 19.27
N GLN A 437 -30.80 -18.49 18.27
CA GLN A 437 -31.22 -18.51 16.87
C GLN A 437 -30.60 -19.68 16.06
N ASP A 438 -29.86 -20.59 16.69
CA ASP A 438 -29.21 -21.69 15.97
C ASP A 438 -30.28 -22.59 15.31
N PRO A 439 -30.29 -22.71 13.96
CA PRO A 439 -31.32 -23.49 13.25
C PRO A 439 -31.37 -24.97 13.62
N LEU A 440 -30.33 -25.50 14.28
CA LEU A 440 -30.27 -26.90 14.69
C LEU A 440 -31.04 -27.18 15.99
N TYR A 441 -31.49 -26.16 16.70
CA TYR A 441 -32.08 -26.30 18.03
C TYR A 441 -33.34 -25.46 18.23
N ASP A 442 -34.18 -25.91 19.15
CA ASP A 442 -35.35 -25.16 19.59
C ASP A 442 -34.94 -23.93 20.45
N PRO A 443 -35.40 -22.71 20.11
CA PRO A 443 -35.08 -21.48 20.85
C PRO A 443 -35.51 -21.49 22.32
N LEU A 444 -36.61 -22.18 22.67
CA LEU A 444 -37.06 -22.28 24.07
C LEU A 444 -36.05 -23.03 24.92
N THR A 445 -35.59 -24.17 24.42
CA THR A 445 -34.59 -25.01 25.07
C THR A 445 -33.26 -24.27 25.20
N GLN A 446 -32.84 -23.55 24.16
CA GLN A 446 -31.60 -22.78 24.17
C GLN A 446 -31.64 -21.63 25.16
N LEU A 447 -32.74 -20.86 25.19
CA LEU A 447 -32.95 -19.82 26.20
C LEU A 447 -32.90 -20.40 27.62
N GLY A 448 -33.54 -21.55 27.84
CA GLY A 448 -33.52 -22.25 29.12
C GLY A 448 -32.10 -22.63 29.58
N LYS A 449 -31.21 -23.04 28.66
CA LYS A 449 -29.81 -23.33 28.98
C LYS A 449 -29.07 -22.07 29.42
N VAL A 450 -29.22 -20.96 28.69
CA VAL A 450 -28.54 -19.69 28.99
C VAL A 450 -28.95 -19.17 30.37
N LEU A 451 -30.25 -19.19 30.68
CA LEU A 451 -30.78 -18.68 31.95
C LEU A 451 -30.30 -19.48 33.17
N ARG A 452 -29.88 -20.74 33.02
CA ARG A 452 -29.29 -21.54 34.11
C ARG A 452 -27.92 -21.04 34.56
N TYR A 453 -27.17 -20.34 33.71
CA TYR A 453 -25.88 -19.74 34.08
C TYR A 453 -26.02 -18.45 34.90
N LYS A 454 -27.24 -17.92 35.05
CA LYS A 454 -27.53 -16.75 35.89
C LYS A 454 -27.15 -16.95 37.36
N SER A 455 -27.16 -18.19 37.86
CA SER A 455 -26.89 -18.50 39.28
C SER A 455 -25.40 -18.50 39.67
N SER A 456 -24.46 -18.38 38.73
CA SER A 456 -23.01 -18.46 38.99
C SER A 456 -22.22 -17.16 38.71
N ALA A 457 -22.86 -16.11 38.19
CA ALA A 457 -22.18 -14.87 37.79
C ALA A 457 -22.04 -13.88 38.97
N GLN A 458 -20.81 -13.67 39.47
CA GLN A 458 -20.43 -12.49 40.26
C GLN A 458 -19.54 -11.54 39.44
N ASP A 459 -19.33 -10.32 39.94
CA ASP A 459 -18.98 -9.07 39.23
C ASP A 459 -17.65 -8.98 38.42
N SER A 460 -16.89 -10.06 38.23
CA SER A 460 -15.62 -10.00 37.46
C SER A 460 -15.83 -10.07 35.95
N GLU A 461 -15.12 -9.24 35.17
CA GLU A 461 -15.16 -9.25 33.70
C GLU A 461 -14.73 -10.58 33.07
N MET A 462 -13.78 -11.28 33.70
CA MET A 462 -13.27 -12.59 33.24
C MET A 462 -14.35 -13.68 33.37
N GLN A 463 -15.19 -13.60 34.41
CA GLN A 463 -16.35 -14.48 34.60
C GLN A 463 -17.53 -14.13 33.68
N LYS A 464 -17.54 -12.94 33.07
CA LYS A 464 -18.55 -12.56 32.05
C LYS A 464 -18.25 -13.11 30.66
N LEU A 465 -16.97 -13.24 30.29
CA LEU A 465 -16.58 -13.99 29.08
C LEU A 465 -16.89 -15.49 29.23
N ASP A 466 -16.66 -16.01 30.43
CA ASP A 466 -17.01 -17.37 30.81
C ASP A 466 -18.50 -17.67 30.58
N THR A 467 -19.40 -16.82 31.09
CA THR A 467 -20.84 -16.93 30.83
C THR A 467 -21.24 -16.67 29.37
N THR A 468 -20.39 -16.02 28.57
CA THR A 468 -20.64 -15.81 27.12
C THR A 468 -20.43 -17.09 26.33
N TYR A 469 -19.33 -17.81 26.56
CA TYR A 469 -18.90 -18.93 25.71
C TYR A 469 -19.27 -20.30 26.28
N ARG A 470 -19.36 -20.45 27.62
CA ARG A 470 -19.70 -21.72 28.26
C ARG A 470 -20.99 -22.37 27.74
N PRO A 471 -22.12 -21.64 27.52
CA PRO A 471 -23.32 -22.28 27.00
C PRO A 471 -23.09 -23.01 25.66
N THR A 472 -22.26 -22.43 24.79
CA THR A 472 -21.88 -23.03 23.50
C THR A 472 -20.92 -24.22 23.70
N LEU A 473 -19.90 -24.07 24.54
CA LEU A 473 -18.88 -25.10 24.77
C LEU A 473 -19.43 -26.30 25.56
N ASP A 474 -20.19 -26.07 26.62
CA ASP A 474 -20.81 -27.13 27.43
C ASP A 474 -21.81 -27.95 26.62
N GLN A 475 -22.47 -27.35 25.62
CA GLN A 475 -23.34 -28.07 24.69
C GLN A 475 -22.59 -29.13 23.88
N LEU A 476 -21.30 -28.93 23.57
CA LEU A 476 -20.50 -29.93 22.86
C LEU A 476 -20.32 -31.22 23.68
N ILE A 477 -20.12 -31.07 24.99
CA ILE A 477 -19.83 -32.18 25.91
C ILE A 477 -21.07 -32.71 26.63
N ALA A 478 -22.22 -32.05 26.50
CA ALA A 478 -23.47 -32.45 27.13
C ALA A 478 -23.85 -33.89 26.75
N GLY A 479 -24.14 -34.71 27.77
CA GLY A 479 -24.51 -36.12 27.60
C GLY A 479 -23.35 -37.07 27.27
N ARG A 480 -22.09 -36.59 27.24
CA ARG A 480 -20.90 -37.42 26.98
C ARG A 480 -20.11 -37.66 28.26
N THR A 481 -19.68 -38.91 28.49
CA THR A 481 -18.87 -39.30 29.65
C THR A 481 -17.66 -40.13 29.26
N GLY A 482 -16.64 -40.14 30.12
CA GLY A 482 -15.40 -40.89 29.94
C GLY A 482 -14.68 -40.61 28.61
N ARG A 483 -14.22 -41.67 27.96
CA ARG A 483 -13.40 -41.61 26.74
C ARG A 483 -14.03 -40.84 25.57
N ALA A 484 -15.36 -40.84 25.45
CA ALA A 484 -16.06 -40.12 24.39
C ALA A 484 -15.96 -38.59 24.56
N LYS A 485 -15.94 -38.11 25.81
CA LYS A 485 -15.72 -36.70 26.13
C LYS A 485 -14.27 -36.29 25.87
N GLU A 486 -13.31 -37.11 26.31
CA GLU A 486 -11.87 -36.86 26.11
C GLU A 486 -11.49 -36.80 24.62
N ASN A 487 -12.01 -37.73 23.81
CA ASN A 487 -11.77 -37.72 22.36
C ASN A 487 -12.30 -36.43 21.72
N LEU A 488 -13.51 -35.98 22.09
CA LEU A 488 -14.08 -34.74 21.58
C LEU A 488 -13.25 -33.52 21.97
N LEU A 489 -12.80 -33.44 23.22
CA LEU A 489 -11.96 -32.34 23.69
C LEU A 489 -10.62 -32.29 22.97
N ARG A 490 -10.01 -33.45 22.71
CA ARG A 490 -8.80 -33.54 21.89
C ARG A 490 -9.07 -33.05 20.47
N ASP A 491 -10.11 -33.58 19.81
CA ASP A 491 -10.45 -33.20 18.45
C ASP A 491 -10.82 -31.70 18.37
N PHE A 492 -11.47 -31.15 19.40
CA PHE A 492 -11.73 -29.71 19.54
C PHE A 492 -10.42 -28.92 19.57
N ARG A 493 -9.45 -29.28 20.43
CA ARG A 493 -8.17 -28.58 20.51
C ARG A 493 -7.40 -28.68 19.19
N ASP A 494 -7.41 -29.84 18.54
CA ASP A 494 -6.70 -30.06 17.27
C ASP A 494 -7.34 -29.32 16.08
N VAL A 495 -8.63 -28.96 16.17
CA VAL A 495 -9.34 -28.21 15.12
C VAL A 495 -9.46 -26.73 15.47
N VAL A 496 -10.13 -26.40 16.57
CA VAL A 496 -10.41 -25.02 16.99
C VAL A 496 -9.13 -24.36 17.48
N GLY A 497 -8.26 -25.07 18.21
CA GLY A 497 -6.96 -24.53 18.63
C GLY A 497 -6.08 -24.14 17.45
N VAL A 498 -6.15 -24.87 16.35
CA VAL A 498 -5.49 -24.44 15.10
C VAL A 498 -6.18 -23.22 14.52
N ILE A 499 -7.51 -23.24 14.35
CA ILE A 499 -8.26 -22.12 13.75
C ILE A 499 -7.99 -20.79 14.46
N VAL A 500 -7.93 -20.78 15.80
CA VAL A 500 -7.73 -19.54 16.57
C VAL A 500 -6.31 -18.99 16.46
N LEU A 501 -5.31 -19.85 16.19
CA LEU A 501 -3.89 -19.45 16.08
C LEU A 501 -3.39 -19.31 14.63
N LEU A 502 -4.19 -19.64 13.61
CA LEU A 502 -3.77 -19.47 12.22
C LEU A 502 -3.45 -17.99 11.92
N ALA A 503 -2.30 -17.74 11.29
CA ALA A 503 -1.89 -16.43 10.80
C ALA A 503 -2.65 -15.97 9.54
N GLU A 504 -3.35 -16.90 8.88
CA GLU A 504 -4.26 -16.71 7.74
C GLU A 504 -5.38 -17.74 7.84
N PRO A 505 -6.66 -17.34 7.83
CA PRO A 505 -7.77 -18.28 7.99
C PRO A 505 -7.87 -19.20 6.77
N LEU A 506 -8.05 -20.49 7.01
CA LEU A 506 -8.12 -21.52 5.97
C LEU A 506 -9.55 -22.05 5.79
N SER A 507 -9.86 -22.49 4.57
CA SER A 507 -11.09 -23.24 4.29
C SER A 507 -11.08 -24.59 4.99
N ILE A 508 -12.26 -25.16 5.26
CA ILE A 508 -12.37 -26.52 5.85
C ILE A 508 -11.56 -27.53 5.03
N SER A 509 -11.55 -27.38 3.71
CA SER A 509 -10.80 -28.25 2.81
C SER A 509 -9.28 -28.15 2.99
N ASN A 510 -8.77 -26.93 3.18
CA ASN A 510 -7.35 -26.65 3.33
C ASN A 510 -6.89 -26.96 4.75
N LEU A 511 -7.71 -26.64 5.75
CA LEU A 511 -7.49 -27.01 7.16
C LEU A 511 -7.35 -28.53 7.30
N SER A 512 -8.30 -29.29 6.76
CA SER A 512 -8.28 -30.77 6.76
C SER A 512 -6.96 -31.35 6.26
N ARG A 513 -6.39 -30.76 5.20
CA ARG A 513 -5.11 -31.19 4.61
C ARG A 513 -3.90 -30.72 5.40
N LEU A 514 -3.98 -29.57 6.07
CA LEU A 514 -2.89 -29.03 6.90
C LEU A 514 -2.72 -29.84 8.18
N ILE A 515 -3.81 -30.06 8.93
CA ILE A 515 -3.76 -30.74 10.23
C ILE A 515 -3.86 -32.26 10.13
N ASP A 516 -4.12 -32.79 8.92
CA ASP A 516 -4.35 -34.21 8.61
C ASP A 516 -5.56 -34.79 9.37
N THR A 517 -6.66 -34.04 9.41
CA THR A 517 -7.92 -34.43 10.05
C THR A 517 -9.03 -34.52 9.01
N PRO A 518 -9.83 -35.62 8.95
CA PRO A 518 -10.90 -35.76 7.97
C PRO A 518 -11.93 -34.64 8.05
N LYS A 519 -12.37 -34.11 6.89
CA LYS A 519 -13.40 -33.06 6.82
C LYS A 519 -14.65 -33.34 7.68
N PRO A 520 -15.22 -34.56 7.72
CA PRO A 520 -16.41 -34.83 8.53
C PRO A 520 -16.21 -34.62 10.04
N VAL A 521 -14.98 -34.81 10.54
CA VAL A 521 -14.65 -34.55 11.95
C VAL A 521 -14.62 -33.05 12.22
N ILE A 522 -13.96 -32.29 11.34
CA ILE A 522 -13.90 -30.83 11.40
C ILE A 522 -15.31 -30.24 11.32
N GLU A 523 -16.10 -30.63 10.31
CA GLU A 523 -17.49 -30.18 10.14
C GLU A 523 -18.35 -30.59 11.35
N GLY A 524 -18.13 -31.76 11.94
CA GLY A 524 -18.83 -32.21 13.14
C GLY A 524 -18.64 -31.27 14.34
N ILE A 525 -17.42 -30.81 14.56
CA ILE A 525 -17.10 -29.84 15.63
C ILE A 525 -17.66 -28.45 15.28
N LEU A 526 -17.35 -27.96 14.07
CA LEU A 526 -17.72 -26.60 13.66
C LEU A 526 -19.23 -26.38 13.56
N ARG A 527 -20.02 -27.43 13.28
CA ARG A 527 -21.50 -27.39 13.22
C ARG A 527 -22.14 -26.85 14.50
N HIS A 528 -21.48 -26.96 15.64
CA HIS A 528 -22.01 -26.54 16.94
C HIS A 528 -21.44 -25.19 17.40
N LEU A 529 -20.58 -24.56 16.59
CA LEU A 529 -19.82 -23.37 16.93
C LEU A 529 -20.22 -22.15 16.08
N HIS A 530 -21.37 -22.19 15.40
CA HIS A 530 -21.85 -21.08 14.56
C HIS A 530 -22.09 -19.77 15.34
N SER A 531 -22.30 -19.86 16.66
CA SER A 531 -22.44 -18.68 17.54
C SER A 531 -21.14 -17.89 17.72
N VAL A 532 -19.98 -18.54 17.54
CA VAL A 532 -18.64 -17.99 17.80
C VAL A 532 -17.72 -17.98 16.56
N LEU A 533 -17.98 -18.87 15.59
CA LEU A 533 -17.24 -18.98 14.34
C LEU A 533 -18.17 -18.71 13.14
N SER A 534 -17.65 -17.94 12.18
CA SER A 534 -18.22 -17.85 10.84
C SER A 534 -17.78 -19.06 10.04
N VAL A 535 -18.69 -20.01 9.87
CA VAL A 535 -18.48 -21.25 9.12
C VAL A 535 -19.23 -21.14 7.80
N PRO A 536 -18.53 -20.89 6.68
CA PRO A 536 -19.18 -20.71 5.39
C PRO A 536 -19.79 -22.02 4.86
N LYS A 537 -20.88 -21.91 4.10
CA LYS A 537 -21.51 -23.06 3.42
C LYS A 537 -20.65 -23.60 2.28
N SER A 538 -19.83 -22.73 1.67
CA SER A 538 -18.89 -23.09 0.61
C SER A 538 -17.61 -23.67 1.20
N SER A 539 -17.17 -24.80 0.67
CA SER A 539 -15.93 -25.47 1.11
C SER A 539 -14.64 -24.77 0.67
N ARG A 540 -14.75 -23.66 -0.08
CA ARG A 540 -13.64 -22.81 -0.56
C ARG A 540 -13.43 -21.56 0.29
N GLU A 541 -14.45 -21.11 1.00
CA GLU A 541 -14.32 -19.95 1.87
C GLU A 541 -13.69 -20.35 3.21
N PRO A 542 -12.90 -19.46 3.82
CA PRO A 542 -12.20 -19.78 5.06
C PRO A 542 -13.11 -19.66 6.29
N VAL A 543 -12.85 -20.51 7.28
CA VAL A 543 -13.49 -20.44 8.59
C VAL A 543 -12.87 -19.27 9.35
N ARG A 544 -13.70 -18.40 9.93
CA ARG A 544 -13.24 -17.20 10.65
C ARG A 544 -13.80 -17.15 12.05
N MET A 545 -13.05 -16.56 12.97
CA MET A 545 -13.60 -16.14 14.25
C MET A 545 -14.53 -14.95 14.05
N LEU A 546 -15.66 -14.93 14.76
CA LEU A 546 -16.54 -13.75 14.76
C LEU A 546 -15.95 -12.61 15.60
N HIS A 547 -15.13 -12.94 16.60
CA HIS A 547 -14.50 -11.95 17.45
C HIS A 547 -13.24 -12.49 18.14
N LEU A 548 -12.21 -11.65 18.22
CA LEU A 548 -10.90 -12.00 18.79
C LEU A 548 -10.96 -12.39 20.28
N SER A 549 -11.94 -11.92 21.07
CA SER A 549 -12.07 -12.36 22.47
C SER A 549 -12.43 -13.84 22.65
N PHE A 550 -12.83 -14.55 21.59
CA PHE A 550 -12.97 -16.01 21.67
C PHE A 550 -11.60 -16.70 21.68
N HIS A 551 -10.65 -16.20 20.88
CA HIS A 551 -9.24 -16.58 20.99
C HIS A 551 -8.73 -16.27 22.40
N ASP A 552 -8.89 -15.02 22.86
CA ASP A 552 -8.36 -14.56 24.15
C ASP A 552 -8.89 -15.42 25.32
N PHE A 553 -10.15 -15.87 25.26
CA PHE A 553 -10.75 -16.76 26.26
C PHE A 553 -10.14 -18.17 26.26
N LEU A 554 -9.82 -18.72 25.09
CA LEU A 554 -9.35 -20.10 24.97
C LEU A 554 -7.87 -20.27 25.32
N VAL A 555 -7.07 -19.22 25.20
CA VAL A 555 -5.61 -19.24 25.47
C VAL A 555 -5.23 -18.64 26.82
N ASP A 556 -6.20 -18.16 27.60
CA ASP A 556 -5.96 -17.53 28.90
C ASP A 556 -5.27 -18.50 29.88
N GLU A 557 -4.03 -18.22 30.28
CA GLU A 557 -3.25 -19.06 31.18
C GLU A 557 -3.92 -19.29 32.53
N GLU A 558 -4.74 -18.33 33.00
CA GLU A 558 -5.47 -18.45 34.27
C GLU A 558 -6.53 -19.58 34.22
N MET A 559 -6.92 -20.02 33.03
CA MET A 559 -7.95 -21.05 32.81
C MET A 559 -7.39 -22.46 32.66
N HIS A 560 -6.07 -22.65 32.64
CA HIS A 560 -5.42 -23.95 32.38
C HIS A 560 -5.93 -25.12 33.24
N GLU A 561 -6.11 -24.89 34.55
CA GLU A 561 -6.53 -25.93 35.49
C GLU A 561 -8.06 -26.06 35.61
N ILE A 562 -8.80 -25.11 35.05
CA ILE A 562 -10.24 -24.92 35.30
C ILE A 562 -11.06 -25.31 34.07
N ASP A 563 -10.61 -24.97 32.86
CA ASP A 563 -11.37 -25.13 31.64
C ASP A 563 -10.91 -26.35 30.81
N PRO A 564 -11.78 -27.36 30.59
CA PRO A 564 -11.45 -28.48 29.73
C PRO A 564 -11.20 -28.09 28.25
N PHE A 565 -11.64 -26.93 27.79
CA PHE A 565 -11.45 -26.44 26.43
C PHE A 565 -10.20 -25.56 26.26
N TRP A 566 -9.46 -25.28 27.34
CA TRP A 566 -8.25 -24.47 27.29
C TRP A 566 -7.22 -25.01 26.28
N ILE A 567 -6.54 -24.09 25.62
CA ILE A 567 -5.52 -24.33 24.60
C ILE A 567 -4.22 -23.69 25.05
N ASP A 568 -3.19 -24.51 25.23
CA ASP A 568 -1.82 -24.08 25.39
C ASP A 568 -1.33 -23.44 24.09
N GLU A 569 -1.21 -22.11 24.08
CA GLU A 569 -0.81 -21.34 22.89
C GLU A 569 0.56 -21.77 22.37
N GLN A 570 1.57 -21.88 23.26
CA GLN A 570 2.94 -22.25 22.88
C GLN A 570 3.00 -23.67 22.31
N GLN A 571 2.36 -24.63 23.00
CA GLN A 571 2.31 -26.01 22.52
C GLN A 571 1.57 -26.11 21.18
N MET A 572 0.47 -25.39 21.02
CA MET A 572 -0.32 -25.42 19.79
C MET A 572 0.44 -24.77 18.62
N HIS A 573 1.15 -23.67 18.83
CA HIS A 573 2.09 -23.11 17.86
C HIS A 573 3.13 -24.17 17.42
N GLY A 574 3.74 -24.90 18.36
CA GLY A 574 4.66 -26.00 18.03
C GLY A 574 4.02 -27.13 17.22
N ARG A 575 2.76 -27.48 17.51
CA ARG A 575 1.99 -28.47 16.74
C ARG A 575 1.71 -27.99 15.32
N ILE A 576 1.28 -26.73 15.14
CA ILE A 576 1.02 -26.15 13.82
C ILE A 576 2.30 -26.11 12.99
N ALA A 577 3.43 -25.70 13.59
CA ALA A 577 4.73 -25.72 12.93
C ALA A 577 5.10 -27.13 12.45
N THR A 578 4.92 -28.14 13.30
CA THR A 578 5.16 -29.56 12.97
C THR A 578 4.28 -29.99 11.79
N LYS A 579 2.98 -29.71 11.82
CA LYS A 579 2.04 -30.04 10.73
C LYS A 579 2.39 -29.35 9.41
N CYS A 580 2.85 -28.10 9.46
CA CYS A 580 3.37 -27.40 8.29
C CYS A 580 4.59 -28.13 7.72
N LEU A 581 5.55 -28.47 8.57
CA LEU A 581 6.77 -29.19 8.16
C LEU A 581 6.46 -30.58 7.58
N ASP A 582 5.55 -31.34 8.20
CA ASP A 582 5.12 -32.65 7.70
C ASP A 582 4.48 -32.54 6.30
N LEU A 583 3.61 -31.53 6.10
CA LEU A 583 2.97 -31.27 4.82
C LEU A 583 4.01 -30.95 3.74
N LEU A 584 4.96 -30.06 4.04
CA LEU A 584 6.00 -29.63 3.11
C LEU A 584 7.02 -30.74 2.82
N SER A 585 7.32 -31.58 3.82
CA SER A 585 8.28 -32.70 3.71
C SER A 585 7.69 -33.95 3.06
N SER A 586 6.42 -33.92 2.63
CA SER A 586 5.76 -35.10 2.03
C SER A 586 6.26 -35.47 0.62
N GLY A 587 7.16 -34.68 0.03
CA GLY A 587 7.67 -34.85 -1.34
C GLY A 587 6.64 -34.60 -2.46
N ARG A 588 5.38 -34.28 -2.12
CA ARG A 588 4.28 -34.09 -3.08
C ARG A 588 4.27 -32.71 -3.74
N HIS A 589 4.68 -31.69 -3.00
CA HIS A 589 4.51 -30.29 -3.40
C HIS A 589 5.85 -29.58 -3.65
N LEU A 590 6.82 -29.79 -2.76
CA LEU A 590 8.14 -29.22 -2.88
C LEU A 590 9.06 -30.17 -3.65
N LYS A 591 9.52 -29.71 -4.81
CA LYS A 591 10.51 -30.36 -5.66
C LYS A 591 11.25 -29.29 -6.46
N GLN A 592 12.35 -29.65 -7.10
CA GLN A 592 12.98 -28.78 -8.08
C GLN A 592 12.02 -28.53 -9.25
N ASP A 593 11.90 -27.27 -9.67
CA ASP A 593 11.02 -26.85 -10.75
C ASP A 593 9.54 -27.20 -10.47
N ILE A 594 9.01 -26.60 -9.39
CA ILE A 594 7.68 -26.86 -8.83
C ILE A 594 6.58 -26.69 -9.88
N CYS A 595 6.71 -25.64 -10.70
CA CYS A 595 5.73 -25.28 -11.73
C CYS A 595 6.06 -25.86 -13.12
N ASP A 596 7.02 -26.79 -13.22
CA ASP A 596 7.42 -27.44 -14.48
C ASP A 596 7.72 -26.40 -15.59
N LEU A 597 8.49 -25.36 -15.26
CA LEU A 597 8.78 -24.23 -16.15
C LEU A 597 9.77 -24.60 -17.28
N ASP A 598 10.57 -25.65 -17.07
CA ASP A 598 11.63 -26.19 -17.95
C ASP A 598 12.81 -25.22 -18.24
N LEU A 599 12.53 -23.96 -18.58
CA LEU A 599 13.50 -22.94 -18.92
C LEU A 599 13.93 -22.15 -17.67
N PRO A 600 15.21 -22.19 -17.25
CA PRO A 600 15.64 -21.54 -16.01
C PRO A 600 15.55 -20.00 -16.01
N GLY A 601 15.48 -19.37 -17.18
CA GLY A 601 15.28 -17.92 -17.32
C GLY A 601 13.83 -17.49 -17.48
N THR A 602 12.85 -18.36 -17.21
CA THR A 602 11.44 -17.98 -17.12
C THR A 602 11.24 -16.98 -15.99
N ARG A 603 10.56 -15.86 -16.27
CA ARG A 603 10.26 -14.84 -15.25
C ARG A 603 9.09 -15.31 -14.41
N ARG A 604 9.07 -14.93 -13.13
CA ARG A 604 7.92 -15.13 -12.23
C ARG A 604 6.62 -14.57 -12.81
N ALA A 605 6.70 -13.40 -13.45
CA ALA A 605 5.56 -12.74 -14.09
C ALA A 605 4.99 -13.53 -15.28
N ASP A 606 5.76 -14.46 -15.85
CA ASP A 606 5.35 -15.29 -16.98
C ASP A 606 4.75 -16.63 -16.53
N ILE A 607 4.79 -16.95 -15.23
CA ILE A 607 4.19 -18.17 -14.67
C ILE A 607 2.68 -18.00 -14.62
N LYS A 608 1.93 -18.97 -15.13
CA LYS A 608 0.46 -18.92 -15.09
C LYS A 608 -0.04 -19.05 -13.65
N GLN A 609 -0.93 -18.16 -13.26
CA GLN A 609 -1.52 -18.18 -11.91
C GLN A 609 -2.23 -19.50 -11.59
N GLU A 610 -2.84 -20.13 -12.59
CA GLU A 610 -3.50 -21.44 -12.48
C GLU A 610 -2.53 -22.56 -12.06
N ASP A 611 -1.32 -22.55 -12.64
CA ASP A 611 -0.27 -23.52 -12.30
C ASP A 611 0.24 -23.29 -10.88
N VAL A 612 0.39 -22.03 -10.46
CA VAL A 612 0.77 -21.69 -9.08
C VAL A 612 -0.27 -22.21 -8.09
N ILE A 613 -1.56 -21.97 -8.32
CA ILE A 613 -2.65 -22.43 -7.44
C ILE A 613 -2.72 -23.96 -7.40
N LEU A 614 -2.47 -24.64 -8.53
CA LEU A 614 -2.50 -26.10 -8.61
C LEU A 614 -1.33 -26.75 -7.87
N LYS A 615 -0.12 -26.20 -8.02
CA LYS A 615 1.12 -26.79 -7.48
C LYS A 615 1.39 -26.37 -6.04
N LEU A 616 1.05 -25.12 -5.70
CA LEU A 616 1.15 -24.52 -4.36
C LEU A 616 -0.25 -24.12 -3.86
N PRO A 617 -1.13 -25.09 -3.56
CA PRO A 617 -2.47 -24.80 -3.03
C PRO A 617 -2.39 -24.11 -1.67
N ASP A 618 -3.47 -23.45 -1.24
CA ASP A 618 -3.46 -22.54 -0.09
C ASP A 618 -2.87 -23.13 1.20
N GLN A 619 -3.10 -24.41 1.51
CA GLN A 619 -2.50 -25.04 2.70
C GLN A 619 -0.98 -25.17 2.61
N VAL A 620 -0.44 -25.38 1.41
CA VAL A 620 1.00 -25.47 1.15
C VAL A 620 1.58 -24.06 1.15
N ARG A 621 0.89 -23.10 0.54
CA ARG A 621 1.25 -21.68 0.61
C ARG A 621 1.33 -21.20 2.05
N TYR A 622 0.31 -21.51 2.85
CA TYR A 622 0.29 -21.22 4.28
C TYR A 622 1.51 -21.81 4.99
N ALA A 623 1.74 -23.10 4.80
CA ALA A 623 2.87 -23.78 5.42
C ALA A 623 4.21 -23.15 5.01
N CYS A 624 4.41 -22.80 3.73
CA CYS A 624 5.64 -22.14 3.26
C CYS A 624 5.88 -20.78 3.93
N LEU A 625 4.82 -20.00 4.21
CA LEU A 625 4.93 -18.64 4.73
C LEU A 625 4.98 -18.57 6.26
N TYR A 626 4.32 -19.49 6.97
CA TYR A 626 4.04 -19.32 8.40
C TYR A 626 4.63 -20.40 9.32
N TRP A 627 5.28 -21.45 8.79
CA TRP A 627 5.86 -22.48 9.67
C TRP A 627 6.92 -21.90 10.63
N THR A 628 7.72 -20.93 10.18
CA THR A 628 8.73 -20.24 11.01
C THR A 628 8.09 -19.36 12.08
N HIS A 629 7.02 -18.64 11.73
CA HIS A 629 6.24 -17.85 12.66
C HIS A 629 5.67 -18.72 13.80
N HIS A 630 5.10 -19.89 13.47
CA HIS A 630 4.61 -20.82 14.48
C HIS A 630 5.73 -21.44 15.30
N LEU A 631 6.89 -21.67 14.70
CA LEU A 631 8.05 -22.19 15.42
C LEU A 631 8.57 -21.18 16.45
N GLU A 632 8.65 -19.90 16.08
CA GLU A 632 8.98 -18.81 16.99
C GLU A 632 7.95 -18.67 18.13
N GLY A 633 6.65 -18.69 17.80
CA GLY A 633 5.56 -18.65 18.78
C GLY A 633 5.54 -19.84 19.75
N SER A 634 6.17 -20.96 19.39
CA SER A 634 6.27 -22.13 20.28
C SER A 634 7.25 -21.95 21.43
N GLY A 635 8.17 -20.98 21.35
CA GLY A 635 9.24 -20.79 22.32
C GLY A 635 10.23 -21.97 22.45
N LEU A 636 10.12 -22.99 21.59
CA LEU A 636 10.95 -24.19 21.65
C LEU A 636 12.38 -23.89 21.19
N LYS A 637 13.36 -24.29 22.01
CA LYS A 637 14.75 -24.36 21.56
C LYS A 637 14.92 -25.55 20.64
N ILE A 638 15.44 -25.29 19.44
CA ILE A 638 15.58 -26.28 18.38
C ILE A 638 16.95 -26.96 18.54
N ALA A 639 16.93 -28.22 18.94
CA ALA A 639 18.09 -29.11 18.87
C ALA A 639 18.25 -29.70 17.45
N ASP A 640 19.43 -30.26 17.16
CA ASP A 640 19.72 -30.89 15.86
C ASP A 640 18.79 -32.09 15.53
N SER A 641 18.09 -32.65 16.51
CA SER A 641 17.10 -33.73 16.31
C SER A 641 15.70 -33.23 15.90
N HIS A 642 15.48 -31.91 15.85
CA HIS A 642 14.17 -31.35 15.55
C HIS A 642 13.80 -31.53 14.05
N PRO A 643 12.53 -31.83 13.71
CA PRO A 643 12.10 -32.02 12.32
C PRO A 643 12.43 -30.87 11.37
N ALA A 644 12.45 -29.64 11.88
CA ALA A 644 12.84 -28.44 11.12
C ALA A 644 14.25 -28.55 10.52
N PHE A 645 15.21 -29.19 11.20
CA PHE A 645 16.56 -29.37 10.65
C PHE A 645 16.58 -30.38 9.50
N GLY A 646 15.85 -31.49 9.64
CA GLY A 646 15.68 -32.46 8.58
C GLY A 646 15.03 -31.84 7.34
N PHE A 647 13.97 -31.08 7.55
CA PHE A 647 13.30 -30.32 6.49
C PHE A 647 14.26 -29.36 5.78
N LEU A 648 15.01 -28.54 6.52
CA LEU A 648 15.95 -27.59 5.90
C LEU A 648 17.05 -28.31 5.10
N LYS A 649 17.59 -29.42 5.59
CA LYS A 649 18.61 -30.19 4.86
C LYS A 649 18.09 -30.80 3.56
N GLU A 650 16.83 -31.19 3.50
CA GLU A 650 16.27 -31.88 2.34
C GLU A 650 15.50 -30.96 1.38
N TYR A 651 14.85 -29.91 1.90
CA TYR A 651 13.89 -29.09 1.17
C TYR A 651 14.22 -27.59 1.14
N PHE A 652 15.30 -27.10 1.75
CA PHE A 652 15.59 -25.65 1.81
C PHE A 652 15.54 -24.94 0.45
N LEU A 653 16.16 -25.50 -0.60
CA LEU A 653 16.11 -24.88 -1.92
C LEU A 653 14.73 -24.93 -2.57
N PHE A 654 13.97 -26.02 -2.36
CA PHE A 654 12.61 -26.15 -2.89
C PHE A 654 11.64 -25.21 -2.17
N TRP A 655 11.85 -25.00 -0.87
CA TRP A 655 11.15 -23.99 -0.09
C TRP A 655 11.48 -22.58 -0.56
N LEU A 656 12.77 -22.28 -0.83
CA LEU A 656 13.19 -20.99 -1.39
C LEU A 656 12.60 -20.76 -2.79
N GLU A 657 12.52 -21.80 -3.63
CA GLU A 657 11.85 -21.73 -4.94
C GLU A 657 10.35 -21.43 -4.76
N ALA A 658 9.67 -22.09 -3.82
CA ALA A 658 8.26 -21.82 -3.54
C ALA A 658 8.05 -20.37 -3.07
N LEU A 659 8.90 -19.86 -2.17
CA LEU A 659 8.85 -18.45 -1.75
C LEU A 659 9.07 -17.50 -2.93
N ALA A 660 10.04 -17.78 -3.81
CA ALA A 660 10.28 -16.99 -5.01
C ALA A 660 9.07 -16.98 -5.95
N ILE A 661 8.43 -18.14 -6.21
CA ILE A 661 7.21 -18.23 -7.02
C ILE A 661 6.07 -17.41 -6.40
N LEU A 662 5.92 -17.46 -5.07
CA LEU A 662 4.92 -16.69 -4.31
C LEU A 662 5.23 -15.19 -4.24
N GLY A 663 6.44 -14.76 -4.65
CA GLY A 663 6.90 -13.37 -4.57
C GLY A 663 7.34 -12.95 -3.16
N GLU A 664 7.75 -13.91 -2.34
CA GLU A 664 8.04 -13.77 -0.91
C GLU A 664 9.49 -14.17 -0.57
N ALA A 665 10.40 -14.26 -1.56
CA ALA A 665 11.79 -14.67 -1.28
C ALA A 665 12.54 -13.61 -0.46
N HIS A 666 12.21 -12.32 -0.62
CA HIS A 666 12.75 -11.23 0.20
C HIS A 666 12.51 -11.41 1.71
N ASN A 667 11.46 -12.13 2.12
CA ASN A 667 11.18 -12.43 3.53
C ASN A 667 12.01 -13.61 4.07
N CYS A 668 12.65 -14.39 3.19
CA CYS A 668 13.42 -15.58 3.59
C CYS A 668 14.57 -15.24 4.56
N SER A 669 15.27 -14.11 4.37
CA SER A 669 16.34 -13.71 5.29
C SER A 669 15.82 -13.43 6.71
N ALA A 670 14.65 -12.80 6.84
CA ALA A 670 14.02 -12.58 8.15
C ALA A 670 13.56 -13.90 8.78
N MET A 671 13.02 -14.82 7.97
CA MET A 671 12.64 -16.16 8.42
C MET A 671 13.86 -16.96 8.92
N ILE A 672 14.99 -16.91 8.20
CA ILE A 672 16.24 -17.54 8.63
C ILE A 672 16.73 -16.94 9.95
N ALA A 673 16.69 -15.61 10.08
CA ALA A 673 17.09 -14.93 11.32
C ALA A 673 16.20 -15.30 12.52
N SER A 674 14.88 -15.42 12.31
CA SER A 674 13.94 -15.90 13.34
C SER A 674 14.32 -17.31 13.80
N ILE A 675 14.55 -18.24 12.86
CA ILE A 675 15.00 -19.60 13.20
C ILE A 675 16.36 -19.56 13.93
N GLN A 676 17.32 -18.75 13.48
CA GLN A 676 18.64 -18.64 14.13
C GLN A 676 18.56 -18.23 15.60
N SER A 677 17.55 -17.45 15.99
CA SER A 677 17.37 -17.04 17.39
C SER A 677 16.93 -18.19 18.31
N LEU A 678 16.40 -19.28 17.74
CA LEU A 678 15.83 -20.43 18.45
C LEU A 678 16.77 -21.64 18.53
N VAL A 679 17.92 -21.59 17.87
CA VAL A 679 18.75 -22.77 17.54
C VAL A 679 20.09 -22.78 18.29
N ASP A 680 20.60 -23.99 18.58
CA ASP A 680 21.93 -24.23 19.16
C ASP A 680 23.07 -24.39 18.10
N VAL A 681 24.26 -24.87 18.48
CA VAL A 681 25.49 -24.80 17.65
C VAL A 681 25.39 -25.42 16.23
N GLY A 682 24.73 -26.57 16.05
CA GLY A 682 24.77 -27.35 14.80
C GLY A 682 24.05 -26.70 13.61
N LEU A 683 22.73 -26.54 13.72
CA LEU A 683 21.90 -25.87 12.72
C LEU A 683 22.26 -24.37 12.53
N SER A 684 22.94 -23.73 13.50
CA SER A 684 23.44 -22.35 13.36
C SER A 684 24.40 -22.18 12.16
N SER A 685 25.29 -23.15 11.93
CA SER A 685 26.24 -23.13 10.80
C SER A 685 25.53 -23.20 9.45
N PHE A 686 24.58 -24.13 9.31
CA PHE A 686 23.75 -24.28 8.12
C PHE A 686 22.94 -23.01 7.83
N LEU A 687 22.29 -22.44 8.85
CA LEU A 687 21.49 -21.22 8.67
C LEU A 687 22.35 -20.01 8.31
N ARG A 688 23.58 -19.92 8.83
CA ARG A 688 24.52 -18.86 8.45
C ARG A 688 24.95 -18.98 6.98
N ASP A 689 25.23 -20.20 6.52
CA ASP A 689 25.53 -20.49 5.12
C ASP A 689 24.32 -20.19 4.21
N ALA A 690 23.11 -20.61 4.63
CA ALA A 690 21.84 -20.31 3.97
C ALA A 690 21.59 -18.80 3.84
N ALA A 691 21.80 -18.03 4.91
CA ALA A 691 21.63 -16.57 4.88
C ALA A 691 22.56 -15.91 3.85
N ARG A 692 23.83 -16.34 3.78
CA ARG A 692 24.80 -15.86 2.77
C ARG A 692 24.40 -16.26 1.36
N PHE A 693 23.95 -17.50 1.18
CA PHE A 693 23.46 -18.02 -0.10
C PHE A 693 22.29 -17.19 -0.64
N VAL A 694 21.28 -16.94 0.19
CA VAL A 694 20.11 -16.11 -0.18
C VAL A 694 20.53 -14.67 -0.45
N ALA A 695 21.37 -14.06 0.40
CA ALA A 695 21.81 -12.68 0.23
C ALA A 695 22.56 -12.43 -1.10
N ARG A 696 23.30 -13.42 -1.61
CA ARG A 696 23.98 -13.34 -2.92
C ARG A 696 23.02 -13.38 -4.11
N LEU A 697 21.83 -13.92 -3.90
CA LEU A 697 20.78 -14.14 -4.91
C LEU A 697 19.63 -13.14 -4.81
N ASP A 698 19.58 -12.32 -3.76
CA ASP A 698 18.42 -11.53 -3.33
C ASP A 698 17.75 -10.70 -4.45
N THR A 699 18.54 -10.15 -5.37
CA THR A 699 17.99 -9.32 -6.46
C THR A 699 17.40 -10.13 -7.63
N ILE A 700 17.79 -11.40 -7.80
CA ILE A 700 17.46 -12.20 -8.99
C ILE A 700 16.34 -13.21 -8.76
N ILE A 701 16.26 -13.81 -7.56
CA ILE A 701 15.36 -14.94 -7.30
C ILE A 701 13.88 -14.56 -7.32
N ASP A 702 13.53 -13.35 -6.87
CA ASP A 702 12.14 -12.84 -6.95
C ASP A 702 11.65 -12.66 -8.40
N GLN A 703 12.57 -12.50 -9.35
CA GLN A 703 12.26 -12.35 -10.77
C GLN A 703 12.39 -13.67 -11.53
N TYR A 704 13.37 -14.51 -11.18
CA TYR A 704 13.70 -15.75 -11.89
C TYR A 704 13.95 -16.89 -10.89
N PRO A 705 12.90 -17.60 -10.44
CA PRO A 705 12.99 -18.59 -9.36
C PRO A 705 14.04 -19.68 -9.59
N LEU A 706 14.16 -20.20 -10.83
CA LEU A 706 15.08 -21.30 -11.14
C LEU A 706 16.57 -20.92 -11.13
N GLN A 707 16.90 -19.64 -10.99
CA GLN A 707 18.29 -19.19 -10.82
C GLN A 707 18.90 -19.64 -9.49
N ILE A 708 18.08 -20.07 -8.52
CA ILE A 708 18.54 -20.76 -7.31
C ILE A 708 19.48 -21.94 -7.66
N TYR A 709 19.11 -22.71 -8.68
CA TYR A 709 19.88 -23.88 -9.12
C TYR A 709 20.93 -23.53 -10.17
N ALA A 710 20.52 -22.82 -11.22
CA ALA A 710 21.37 -22.57 -12.39
C ALA A 710 22.50 -21.58 -12.09
N SER A 711 22.29 -20.62 -11.18
CA SER A 711 23.32 -19.66 -10.78
C SER A 711 23.75 -19.86 -9.33
N GLY A 712 22.80 -19.91 -8.40
CA GLY A 712 23.07 -19.96 -6.96
C GLY A 712 24.02 -21.08 -6.56
N LEU A 713 23.65 -22.32 -6.85
CA LEU A 713 24.48 -23.48 -6.53
C LEU A 713 25.81 -23.52 -7.31
N VAL A 714 25.79 -23.10 -8.58
CA VAL A 714 26.97 -23.17 -9.47
C VAL A 714 28.07 -22.24 -8.99
N PHE A 715 27.72 -21.04 -8.52
CA PHE A 715 28.65 -20.01 -8.08
C PHE A 715 28.78 -19.87 -6.56
N ALA A 716 28.18 -20.76 -5.78
CA ALA A 716 28.44 -20.86 -4.34
C ALA A 716 29.86 -21.41 -4.09
N PRO A 717 30.52 -21.03 -2.98
CA PRO A 717 31.84 -21.54 -2.60
C PRO A 717 31.87 -23.07 -2.48
N GLU A 718 33.04 -23.67 -2.66
CA GLU A 718 33.17 -25.13 -2.71
C GLU A 718 32.85 -25.81 -1.37
N GLU A 719 33.16 -25.15 -0.26
CA GLU A 719 32.88 -25.60 1.11
C GLU A 719 31.52 -25.12 1.66
N SER A 720 30.72 -24.41 0.84
CA SER A 720 29.36 -24.00 1.26
C SER A 720 28.53 -25.23 1.65
N ILE A 721 27.92 -25.15 2.83
CA ILE A 721 27.05 -26.21 3.37
C ILE A 721 25.84 -26.41 2.45
N ILE A 722 25.23 -25.34 1.93
CA ILE A 722 24.12 -25.40 0.99
C ILE A 722 24.58 -26.07 -0.32
N LYS A 723 25.72 -25.67 -0.90
CA LYS A 723 26.22 -26.27 -2.14
C LYS A 723 26.49 -27.77 -1.98
N THR A 724 27.17 -28.15 -0.90
CA THR A 724 27.50 -29.56 -0.63
C THR A 724 26.25 -30.39 -0.37
N THR A 725 25.28 -29.87 0.39
CA THR A 725 24.01 -30.54 0.69
C THR A 725 23.16 -30.75 -0.56
N PHE A 726 23.04 -29.73 -1.41
CA PHE A 726 22.17 -29.73 -2.59
C PHE A 726 22.90 -29.94 -3.93
N ARG A 727 24.10 -30.53 -3.91
CA ARG A 727 24.94 -30.74 -5.10
C ARG A 727 24.20 -31.47 -6.23
N LYS A 728 23.29 -32.38 -5.88
CA LYS A 728 22.48 -33.15 -6.84
C LYS A 728 21.45 -32.30 -7.61
N CYS A 729 21.11 -31.13 -7.10
CA CYS A 729 20.16 -30.20 -7.74
C CYS A 729 20.82 -29.29 -8.78
N ILE A 730 22.15 -29.33 -8.90
CA ILE A 730 22.87 -28.62 -9.96
C ILE A 730 22.40 -29.18 -11.31
N PRO A 731 21.93 -28.33 -12.24
CA PRO A 731 21.36 -28.83 -13.48
C PRO A 731 22.37 -29.63 -14.33
N GLU A 732 21.98 -30.84 -14.74
CA GLU A 732 22.84 -31.77 -15.50
C GLU A 732 23.30 -31.23 -16.86
N TRP A 733 22.59 -30.23 -17.40
CA TRP A 733 22.98 -29.55 -18.63
C TRP A 733 24.25 -28.68 -18.48
N ILE A 734 24.77 -28.52 -17.26
CA ILE A 734 26.05 -27.91 -16.92
C ILE A 734 27.06 -29.03 -16.61
N THR A 735 27.84 -29.41 -17.60
CA THR A 735 28.80 -30.53 -17.52
C THR A 735 30.12 -30.17 -16.86
N GLN A 736 30.51 -28.89 -16.85
CA GLN A 736 31.70 -28.40 -16.16
C GLN A 736 31.38 -27.13 -15.39
N LEU A 737 31.67 -27.15 -14.08
CA LEU A 737 31.45 -26.03 -13.14
C LEU A 737 32.63 -25.05 -13.15
N PRO A 738 32.39 -23.77 -12.83
CA PRO A 738 33.44 -22.77 -12.77
C PRO A 738 34.31 -22.99 -11.53
N GLN A 739 35.54 -22.51 -11.57
CA GLN A 739 36.36 -22.42 -10.37
C GLN A 739 35.78 -21.33 -9.46
N VAL A 740 35.52 -21.70 -8.21
CA VAL A 740 34.97 -20.82 -7.17
C VAL A 740 35.91 -20.82 -5.96
N GLN A 741 35.72 -19.87 -5.06
CA GLN A 741 36.48 -19.81 -3.80
C GLN A 741 36.15 -21.03 -2.91
N LEU A 742 37.05 -21.35 -1.99
CA LEU A 742 36.88 -22.45 -1.03
C LEU A 742 35.74 -22.16 -0.05
N ASP A 743 35.85 -21.09 0.73
CA ASP A 743 34.80 -20.60 1.62
C ASP A 743 34.25 -19.27 1.09
N TRP A 744 33.15 -18.81 1.67
CA TRP A 744 32.69 -17.43 1.51
C TRP A 744 33.82 -16.47 1.87
N ASP A 745 34.06 -15.48 1.02
CA ASP A 745 34.91 -14.36 1.38
C ASP A 745 34.34 -13.61 2.61
N ALA A 746 35.16 -12.75 3.21
CA ALA A 746 34.69 -11.87 4.29
C ALA A 746 33.58 -10.90 3.84
N SER A 747 33.26 -10.87 2.54
CA SER A 747 32.19 -10.04 2.01
C SER A 747 30.84 -10.65 2.40
N LEU A 748 30.18 -10.01 3.37
CA LEU A 748 28.85 -10.42 3.81
C LEU A 748 27.77 -10.11 2.76
N ARG A 749 28.02 -9.09 1.93
CA ARG A 749 27.08 -8.58 0.95
C ARG A 749 27.79 -7.75 -0.11
N SER A 750 27.40 -7.92 -1.37
CA SER A 750 27.80 -7.05 -2.48
C SER A 750 26.66 -6.07 -2.78
N LEU A 751 26.96 -4.78 -2.74
CA LEU A 751 25.97 -3.72 -2.92
C LEU A 751 26.08 -3.18 -4.35
N GLY A 752 25.07 -3.48 -5.17
CA GLY A 752 25.00 -3.06 -6.58
C GLY A 752 25.28 -4.17 -7.60
N GLY A 753 25.18 -3.82 -8.89
CA GLY A 753 25.29 -4.77 -10.01
C GLY A 753 25.58 -4.14 -11.38
N GLU A 754 25.97 -2.87 -11.44
CA GLU A 754 26.37 -2.18 -12.67
C GLU A 754 27.90 -2.08 -12.75
N THR A 755 28.45 -2.31 -13.94
CA THR A 755 29.90 -2.27 -14.19
C THR A 755 30.40 -0.84 -14.35
N GLY A 756 31.08 -0.33 -13.32
CA GLY A 756 31.87 0.91 -13.35
C GLY A 756 32.78 1.03 -12.12
N TRP A 757 33.73 1.96 -12.14
CA TRP A 757 34.68 2.14 -11.03
C TRP A 757 34.07 2.95 -9.89
N VAL A 758 33.97 2.34 -8.70
CA VAL A 758 33.63 3.05 -7.47
C VAL A 758 34.82 3.91 -7.08
N SER A 759 34.67 5.22 -7.18
CA SER A 759 35.75 6.19 -7.02
C SER A 759 35.92 6.71 -5.59
N ALA A 760 34.88 6.57 -4.75
CA ALA A 760 34.92 6.91 -3.33
C ALA A 760 33.86 6.12 -2.53
N ILE A 761 34.09 5.91 -1.24
CA ILE A 761 33.13 5.34 -0.28
C ILE A 761 33.18 6.07 1.06
N ALA A 762 32.07 6.11 1.79
CA ALA A 762 32.01 6.68 3.14
C ALA A 762 30.97 5.96 4.00
N PHE A 763 31.34 5.56 5.22
CA PHE A 763 30.38 5.02 6.19
C PHE A 763 29.66 6.15 6.91
N ALA A 764 28.35 5.98 7.10
CA ALA A 764 27.58 6.83 7.98
C ALA A 764 27.88 6.46 9.45
N PRO A 765 27.80 7.41 10.40
CA PRO A 765 28.05 7.15 11.82
C PRO A 765 27.01 6.24 12.50
N ASP A 766 25.94 5.87 11.80
CA ASP A 766 24.85 5.04 12.32
C ASP A 766 25.09 3.53 12.10
N ASP A 767 26.22 3.15 11.51
CA ASP A 767 26.62 1.79 11.14
C ASP A 767 25.60 1.02 10.26
N ARG A 768 24.58 1.72 9.76
CA ARG A 768 23.50 1.16 8.95
C ARG A 768 23.53 1.67 7.52
N HIS A 769 24.23 2.76 7.25
CA HIS A 769 24.32 3.31 5.90
C HIS A 769 25.76 3.45 5.37
N LEU A 770 25.90 3.22 4.06
CA LEU A 770 27.16 3.36 3.32
C LEU A 770 26.92 4.19 2.06
N ALA A 771 27.70 5.24 1.83
CA ALA A 771 27.72 5.97 0.56
C ALA A 771 28.80 5.41 -0.38
N SER A 772 28.50 5.30 -1.68
CA SER A 772 29.44 4.93 -2.74
C SER A 772 29.31 5.85 -3.95
N ALA A 773 30.42 6.33 -4.51
CA ALA A 773 30.44 7.15 -5.71
C ALA A 773 30.87 6.33 -6.93
N LEU A 774 30.13 6.47 -8.03
CA LEU A 774 30.37 5.84 -9.33
C LEU A 774 30.32 6.93 -10.40
N GLY A 775 31.47 7.42 -10.84
CA GLY A 775 31.56 8.55 -11.77
C GLY A 775 30.92 9.81 -11.20
N ARG A 776 29.76 10.20 -11.73
CA ARG A 776 28.94 11.33 -11.26
C ARG A 776 27.86 10.92 -10.24
N THR A 777 27.59 9.64 -10.06
CA THR A 777 26.47 9.17 -9.24
C THR A 777 26.97 8.79 -7.85
N VAL A 778 26.35 9.34 -6.81
CA VAL A 778 26.60 8.91 -5.42
C VAL A 778 25.38 8.14 -4.93
N ARG A 779 25.57 6.93 -4.42
CA ARG A 779 24.50 6.05 -3.93
C ARG A 779 24.66 5.86 -2.43
N LEU A 780 23.56 5.93 -1.70
CA LEU A 780 23.47 5.58 -0.29
C LEU A 780 22.85 4.19 -0.18
N TRP A 781 23.50 3.28 0.52
CA TRP A 781 23.09 1.90 0.73
C TRP A 781 22.66 1.72 2.18
N ASN A 782 21.62 0.92 2.40
CA ASN A 782 21.26 0.43 3.72
C ASN A 782 21.89 -0.96 3.93
N LEU A 783 22.71 -1.12 4.96
CA LEU A 783 23.50 -2.31 5.22
C LEU A 783 22.68 -3.47 5.77
N ASP A 784 21.58 -3.21 6.49
CA ASP A 784 20.67 -4.23 7.03
C ASP A 784 19.92 -4.95 5.90
N THR A 785 19.41 -4.18 4.93
CA THR A 785 18.59 -4.69 3.82
C THR A 785 19.37 -4.95 2.55
N GLY A 786 20.52 -4.29 2.35
CA GLY A 786 21.33 -4.43 1.15
C GLY A 786 20.87 -3.60 -0.03
N LYS A 787 19.84 -2.76 0.17
CA LYS A 787 19.20 -1.97 -0.88
C LYS A 787 19.76 -0.56 -0.93
N GLU A 788 19.68 0.04 -2.12
CA GLU A 788 20.00 1.45 -2.34
C GLU A 788 18.90 2.31 -1.69
N ALA A 789 19.24 3.02 -0.63
CA ALA A 789 18.36 3.93 0.10
C ALA A 789 18.14 5.25 -0.67
N GLN A 790 19.20 5.81 -1.26
CA GLN A 790 19.15 7.07 -2.02
C GLN A 790 20.19 7.14 -3.14
N ARG A 791 19.94 8.02 -4.11
CA ARG A 791 20.86 8.35 -5.21
C ARG A 791 20.98 9.87 -5.34
N PHE A 792 22.21 10.35 -5.44
CA PHE A 792 22.55 11.73 -5.73
C PHE A 792 23.32 11.79 -7.05
N GLU A 793 23.12 12.87 -7.80
CA GLU A 793 24.00 13.20 -8.93
C GLU A 793 24.88 14.38 -8.59
N HIS A 794 26.19 14.15 -8.69
CA HIS A 794 27.20 15.18 -8.68
C HIS A 794 27.27 15.81 -10.09
N PRO A 795 27.36 17.15 -10.22
CA PRO A 795 27.41 17.84 -11.51
C PRO A 795 28.65 17.52 -12.35
N CYS A 796 29.69 16.94 -11.73
CA CYS A 796 30.96 16.59 -12.36
C CYS A 796 31.20 15.09 -12.26
N ASP A 797 31.76 14.54 -13.34
CA ASP A 797 32.30 13.18 -13.33
C ASP A 797 33.58 13.10 -12.48
N GLY A 798 33.80 11.97 -11.82
CA GLY A 798 34.97 11.72 -10.97
C GLY A 798 34.89 12.35 -9.58
N VAL A 799 33.91 11.95 -8.77
CA VAL A 799 33.92 12.19 -7.31
C VAL A 799 35.02 11.34 -6.68
N LEU A 800 36.06 11.95 -6.09
CA LEU A 800 37.22 11.20 -5.57
C LEU A 800 37.27 11.09 -4.04
N SER A 801 36.44 11.86 -3.33
CA SER A 801 36.41 11.82 -1.87
C SER A 801 35.01 12.14 -1.35
N MET A 802 34.60 11.40 -0.33
CA MET A 802 33.33 11.56 0.37
C MET A 802 33.51 11.38 1.88
N VAL A 803 32.71 12.10 2.67
CA VAL A 803 32.73 11.99 4.13
C VAL A 803 31.37 12.35 4.72
N PHE A 804 30.92 11.60 5.73
CA PHE A 804 29.77 11.96 6.53
C PHE A 804 30.14 12.91 7.65
N SER A 805 29.23 13.80 8.03
CA SER A 805 29.32 14.54 9.27
C SER A 805 29.28 13.56 10.46
N PRO A 806 29.91 13.89 11.61
CA PRO A 806 29.97 12.97 12.77
C PRO A 806 28.61 12.57 13.35
N ASP A 807 27.57 13.39 13.12
CA ASP A 807 26.18 13.16 13.51
C ASP A 807 25.34 12.50 12.40
N GLY A 808 25.93 12.23 11.23
CA GLY A 808 25.27 11.59 10.09
C GLY A 808 24.30 12.46 9.31
N SER A 809 24.16 13.74 9.68
CA SER A 809 23.19 14.67 9.10
C SER A 809 23.57 15.21 7.72
N LEU A 810 24.83 15.09 7.30
CA LEU A 810 25.32 15.59 6.01
C LEU A 810 26.35 14.65 5.40
N LEU A 811 26.30 14.47 4.09
CA LEU A 811 27.28 13.79 3.25
C LEU A 811 27.97 14.82 2.35
N ALA A 812 29.27 15.00 2.53
CA ALA A 812 30.10 15.81 1.66
C ALA A 812 30.71 14.95 0.55
N ALA A 813 30.72 15.45 -0.68
CA ALA A 813 31.45 14.88 -1.80
C ALA A 813 32.23 15.96 -2.55
N SER A 814 33.42 15.59 -3.05
CA SER A 814 34.31 16.51 -3.75
C SER A 814 34.88 15.92 -5.03
N SER A 815 35.10 16.79 -6.02
CA SER A 815 35.78 16.47 -7.29
C SER A 815 36.97 17.42 -7.52
N PRO A 816 38.17 16.91 -7.89
CA PRO A 816 39.36 17.73 -8.06
C PRO A 816 39.29 18.70 -9.25
N ASN A 817 38.53 18.35 -10.27
CA ASN A 817 38.58 19.02 -11.57
C ASN A 817 37.83 20.36 -11.60
N GLN A 818 36.98 20.64 -10.60
CA GLN A 818 36.19 21.89 -10.54
C GLN A 818 36.22 22.60 -9.19
N GLY A 819 36.94 22.08 -8.19
CA GLY A 819 37.08 22.72 -6.87
C GLY A 819 35.76 22.92 -6.11
N MET A 820 34.74 22.11 -6.42
CA MET A 820 33.43 22.17 -5.75
C MET A 820 33.31 21.04 -4.73
N ILE A 821 32.76 21.37 -3.56
CA ILE A 821 32.33 20.43 -2.53
C ILE A 821 30.82 20.54 -2.42
N LEU A 822 30.11 19.43 -2.60
CA LEU A 822 28.66 19.36 -2.41
C LEU A 822 28.33 18.68 -1.09
N LEU A 823 27.45 19.31 -0.33
CA LEU A 823 26.84 18.74 0.86
C LEU A 823 25.43 18.31 0.51
N TRP A 824 25.16 17.02 0.66
CA TRP A 824 23.82 16.47 0.63
C TRP A 824 23.38 16.14 2.04
N ASP A 825 22.13 16.42 2.35
CA ASP A 825 21.51 15.83 3.52
C ASP A 825 21.06 14.41 3.11
N PRO A 826 21.63 13.33 3.69
CA PRO A 826 21.28 11.95 3.36
C PRO A 826 19.85 11.57 3.77
N THR A 827 19.11 12.46 4.44
CA THR A 827 17.67 12.33 4.70
C THR A 827 16.81 12.99 3.63
N THR A 828 17.40 13.85 2.77
CA THR A 828 16.68 14.64 1.76
C THR A 828 16.81 14.00 0.37
N LYS A 829 15.72 13.48 -0.19
CA LYS A 829 15.73 12.88 -1.54
C LYS A 829 15.87 13.96 -2.62
N ASN A 830 16.91 13.87 -3.45
CA ASN A 830 17.13 14.74 -4.61
C ASN A 830 16.48 14.14 -5.86
N ASP A 831 15.43 14.78 -6.38
CA ASP A 831 14.82 14.46 -7.67
C ASP A 831 15.73 14.92 -8.83
N THR A 832 16.27 14.00 -9.63
CA THR A 832 16.94 14.35 -10.89
C THR A 832 15.94 14.35 -12.06
N HIS A 833 15.29 15.51 -12.27
CA HIS A 833 15.17 16.23 -13.56
C HIS A 833 13.95 17.17 -13.59
N GLY A 834 14.22 18.48 -13.57
CA GLY A 834 13.30 19.56 -13.96
C GLY A 834 13.28 20.76 -13.01
N SER A 835 14.06 21.79 -13.33
CA SER A 835 14.09 23.17 -12.77
C SER A 835 12.75 23.70 -12.23
N ASN A 836 12.60 24.39 -11.09
CA ASN A 836 13.37 25.51 -10.56
C ASN A 836 13.12 25.69 -9.04
N GLU A 837 14.17 26.17 -8.35
CA GLU A 837 14.16 27.07 -7.18
C GLU A 837 13.60 26.63 -5.81
N HIS A 838 14.57 26.32 -4.93
CA HIS A 838 14.59 26.35 -3.44
C HIS A 838 14.26 25.07 -2.63
N GLY A 839 15.35 24.39 -2.21
CA GLY A 839 15.42 23.47 -1.04
C GLY A 839 15.97 22.08 -1.39
N GLY A 840 17.12 21.59 -0.92
CA GLY A 840 18.17 22.15 -0.06
C GLY A 840 19.53 21.56 -0.44
N LEU A 841 20.26 22.27 -1.30
CA LEU A 841 21.69 22.05 -1.54
C LEU A 841 22.42 23.07 -0.66
N ILE A 842 23.15 22.65 0.37
CA ILE A 842 24.04 23.57 1.09
C ILE A 842 25.28 23.76 0.21
N ARG A 843 25.26 24.78 -0.65
CA ARG A 843 26.41 25.19 -1.46
C ARG A 843 27.37 26.00 -0.59
N HIS A 844 28.39 25.37 -0.02
CA HIS A 844 29.55 26.10 0.49
C HIS A 844 30.68 26.07 -0.55
N LEU A 845 30.80 27.18 -1.29
CA LEU A 845 31.95 27.48 -2.15
C LEU A 845 33.13 27.90 -1.25
N VAL A 846 34.18 27.09 -1.18
CA VAL A 846 35.47 27.53 -0.61
C VAL A 846 36.45 27.69 -1.77
N PRO A 847 36.82 28.93 -2.15
CA PRO A 847 37.81 29.14 -3.19
C PRO A 847 39.21 28.78 -2.65
N SER A 848 39.91 27.88 -3.34
CA SER A 848 41.37 27.73 -3.18
C SER A 848 42.08 28.91 -3.87
N PRO A 849 43.02 29.62 -3.22
CA PRO A 849 43.72 30.74 -3.85
C PRO A 849 44.88 30.28 -4.76
N ARG A 850 44.65 30.46 -6.07
CA ARG A 850 45.55 30.76 -7.20
C ARG A 850 46.91 30.06 -7.38
N GLY A 851 47.14 29.62 -8.62
CA GLY A 851 48.46 29.50 -9.22
C GLY A 851 48.47 28.88 -10.62
N ASP A 852 48.05 29.66 -11.63
CA ASP A 852 48.63 29.77 -12.97
C ASP A 852 48.74 28.60 -13.99
N GLN A 853 48.24 28.92 -15.20
CA GLN A 853 48.66 28.54 -16.57
C GLN A 853 47.85 27.50 -17.41
N ILE A 854 46.95 28.03 -18.26
CA ILE A 854 46.91 28.02 -19.77
C ILE A 854 47.14 26.65 -20.52
N PRO A 855 46.54 26.32 -21.70
CA PRO A 855 45.24 26.59 -22.36
C PRO A 855 44.54 25.29 -22.93
N PRO A 856 43.32 25.37 -23.54
CA PRO A 856 42.66 24.26 -24.27
C PRO A 856 43.33 24.04 -25.65
N PRO A 857 43.04 23.03 -26.54
CA PRO A 857 41.72 22.52 -26.96
C PRO A 857 41.72 20.98 -27.26
N HIS A 858 40.62 20.27 -27.52
CA HIS A 858 39.79 20.32 -28.71
C HIS A 858 38.58 19.40 -28.55
N THR A 859 37.46 19.86 -29.09
CA THR A 859 36.34 19.06 -29.56
C THR A 859 36.80 17.97 -30.53
N ASN A 860 36.42 16.73 -30.24
CA ASN A 860 35.72 15.83 -31.15
C ASN A 860 35.51 14.52 -30.39
N ASP A 861 34.26 14.09 -30.29
CA ASP A 861 33.91 12.80 -30.88
C ASP A 861 32.39 12.76 -31.08
N SER A 862 32.05 13.01 -32.34
CA SER A 862 31.05 12.30 -33.11
C SER A 862 30.22 11.27 -32.35
N GLU A 863 28.90 11.45 -32.47
CA GLU A 863 27.92 10.36 -32.48
C GLU A 863 28.48 9.14 -33.22
N VAL A 864 29.01 8.19 -32.47
CA VAL A 864 29.10 6.82 -32.95
C VAL A 864 27.71 6.25 -32.77
N ARG A 865 26.94 6.28 -33.86
CA ARG A 865 25.91 5.29 -34.12
C ARG A 865 26.54 3.90 -33.97
N GLY A 866 26.40 3.31 -32.79
CA GLY A 866 26.68 1.91 -32.52
C GLY A 866 25.51 1.05 -32.95
N SER A 867 25.25 0.99 -34.26
CA SER A 867 24.62 -0.17 -34.87
C SER A 867 25.59 -1.34 -34.77
N ASP A 868 25.45 -2.16 -33.73
CA ASP A 868 25.97 -3.53 -33.66
C ASP A 868 25.17 -4.29 -32.58
N LEU A 869 23.93 -4.65 -32.91
CA LEU A 869 23.24 -5.78 -32.29
C LEU A 869 23.80 -7.06 -32.94
N PRO A 870 24.51 -7.96 -32.22
CA PRO A 870 24.76 -9.27 -32.79
C PRO A 870 23.50 -10.12 -32.63
N GLN A 871 22.93 -10.44 -33.80
CA GLN A 871 22.63 -11.79 -34.26
C GLN A 871 21.77 -12.67 -33.36
N HIS A 872 20.64 -13.15 -33.90
CA HIS A 872 20.04 -14.40 -33.48
C HIS A 872 21.12 -15.47 -33.35
N PHE A 873 21.44 -15.89 -32.13
CA PHE A 873 22.38 -16.99 -31.89
C PHE A 873 21.59 -18.30 -32.03
N GLU A 874 22.06 -19.26 -32.85
CA GLU A 874 21.43 -20.58 -32.94
C GLU A 874 21.80 -21.52 -31.76
N GLY A 875 22.61 -21.05 -30.79
CA GLY A 875 23.10 -21.81 -29.65
C GLY A 875 23.39 -20.94 -28.41
N TYR A 876 24.49 -21.21 -27.70
CA TYR A 876 24.88 -20.45 -26.50
C TYR A 876 25.43 -19.06 -26.84
N GLY A 877 25.09 -18.06 -26.04
CA GLY A 877 25.59 -16.69 -26.16
C GLY A 877 25.46 -15.89 -24.86
N ALA A 878 25.70 -14.58 -24.91
CA ALA A 878 25.58 -13.70 -23.75
C ALA A 878 24.69 -12.47 -24.04
N LEU A 879 23.92 -12.02 -23.04
CA LEU A 879 23.04 -10.83 -23.12
C LEU A 879 23.27 -9.88 -21.94
N GLY A 880 22.91 -8.60 -22.15
CA GLY A 880 22.92 -7.57 -21.11
C GLY A 880 24.31 -7.33 -20.52
N TRP A 881 25.30 -7.01 -21.36
CA TRP A 881 26.70 -6.78 -20.92
C TRP A 881 27.31 -7.98 -20.18
N PHE A 882 27.01 -9.21 -20.65
CA PHE A 882 27.45 -10.46 -20.02
C PHE A 882 26.90 -10.71 -18.61
N ALA A 883 25.76 -10.10 -18.26
CA ALA A 883 25.04 -10.47 -17.03
C ALA A 883 24.31 -11.82 -17.16
N TRP A 884 24.05 -12.27 -18.40
CA TRP A 884 23.34 -13.52 -18.67
C TRP A 884 24.06 -14.36 -19.70
N ILE A 885 24.13 -15.67 -19.44
CA ILE A 885 24.32 -16.70 -20.48
C ILE A 885 22.94 -17.05 -21.02
N THR A 886 22.88 -17.22 -22.34
CA THR A 886 21.63 -17.42 -23.08
C THR A 886 21.73 -18.62 -24.00
N TRP A 887 20.58 -19.22 -24.31
CA TRP A 887 20.41 -20.23 -25.34
C TRP A 887 19.35 -19.76 -26.33
N LYS A 888 19.69 -19.69 -27.62
CA LYS A 888 18.82 -19.11 -28.66
C LYS A 888 18.23 -17.75 -28.27
N SER A 889 19.10 -16.90 -27.72
CA SER A 889 18.77 -15.55 -27.22
C SER A 889 17.78 -15.50 -26.05
N ARG A 890 17.47 -16.63 -25.40
CA ARG A 890 16.70 -16.68 -24.14
C ARG A 890 17.64 -16.80 -22.94
N PRO A 891 17.43 -16.03 -21.85
CA PRO A 891 18.25 -16.14 -20.65
C PRO A 891 18.15 -17.56 -20.06
N ILE A 892 19.26 -18.12 -19.60
CA ILE A 892 19.29 -19.45 -18.94
C ILE A 892 20.12 -19.46 -17.66
N MET A 893 21.16 -18.63 -17.55
CA MET A 893 21.97 -18.54 -16.35
C MET A 893 22.39 -17.11 -16.13
N TRP A 894 22.05 -16.57 -14.96
CA TRP A 894 22.52 -15.28 -14.50
C TRP A 894 23.95 -15.41 -13.97
N LEU A 895 24.78 -14.40 -14.21
CA LEU A 895 26.16 -14.37 -13.73
C LEU A 895 26.27 -13.40 -12.55
N PRO A 896 26.71 -13.88 -11.36
CA PRO A 896 26.98 -13.01 -10.23
C PRO A 896 28.02 -11.94 -10.58
N PRO A 897 27.91 -10.71 -10.04
CA PRO A 897 28.81 -9.60 -10.38
C PRO A 897 30.30 -9.95 -10.33
N SER A 898 30.73 -10.74 -9.34
CA SER A 898 32.13 -11.16 -9.18
C SER A 898 32.64 -12.06 -10.31
N HIS A 899 31.75 -12.70 -11.06
CA HIS A 899 32.08 -13.61 -12.19
C HIS A 899 31.78 -12.98 -13.55
N ARG A 900 31.43 -11.69 -13.61
CA ARG A 900 31.15 -11.01 -14.88
C ARG A 900 32.45 -10.58 -15.57
N PRO A 901 32.51 -10.66 -16.92
CA PRO A 901 33.62 -10.14 -17.69
C PRO A 901 33.87 -8.65 -17.51
N SER A 902 35.14 -8.25 -17.39
CA SER A 902 35.52 -6.83 -17.36
C SER A 902 35.25 -6.16 -18.71
N ALA A 903 34.35 -5.17 -18.74
CA ALA A 903 34.13 -4.33 -19.91
C ALA A 903 35.12 -3.15 -19.90
N SER A 904 36.37 -3.38 -20.30
CA SER A 904 37.29 -2.29 -20.62
C SER A 904 37.20 -1.96 -22.11
N LEU A 905 36.95 -0.69 -22.44
CA LEU A 905 36.84 -0.16 -23.81
C LEU A 905 38.11 -0.34 -24.68
N ARG A 906 39.21 -0.87 -24.11
CA ARG A 906 40.51 -1.04 -24.82
C ARG A 906 40.99 -2.48 -24.96
N THR A 907 40.29 -3.48 -24.42
CA THR A 907 40.69 -4.89 -24.58
C THR A 907 39.56 -5.73 -25.16
N GLN A 908 39.73 -6.14 -26.42
CA GLN A 908 38.88 -7.12 -27.07
C GLN A 908 38.90 -8.45 -26.28
N ARG A 909 37.69 -8.98 -25.99
CA ARG A 909 37.36 -10.39 -25.65
C ARG A 909 38.00 -10.97 -24.37
N LEU A 910 37.40 -10.67 -23.20
CA LEU A 910 37.60 -11.45 -21.97
C LEU A 910 36.56 -12.59 -21.78
N SER A 911 35.65 -12.77 -22.74
CA SER A 911 34.73 -13.91 -22.77
C SER A 911 34.67 -14.54 -24.15
N PHE A 912 34.72 -15.88 -24.20
CA PHE A 912 34.73 -16.65 -25.45
C PHE A 912 33.72 -17.80 -25.35
N PHE A 913 32.83 -17.90 -26.33
CA PHE A 913 31.92 -19.03 -26.49
C PHE A 913 32.41 -19.87 -27.67
N ASN A 914 32.66 -21.16 -27.43
CA ASN A 914 32.98 -22.13 -28.46
C ASN A 914 32.02 -23.31 -28.37
N GLY A 915 30.99 -23.33 -29.20
CA GLY A 915 29.91 -24.32 -29.12
C GLY A 915 29.22 -24.27 -27.76
N SER A 916 29.35 -25.35 -26.98
CA SER A 916 28.79 -25.51 -25.64
C SER A 916 29.76 -25.11 -24.51
N THR A 917 30.96 -24.59 -24.80
CA THR A 917 31.91 -24.10 -23.78
C THR A 917 31.90 -22.58 -23.70
N ALA A 918 31.76 -22.04 -22.49
CA ALA A 918 31.89 -20.62 -22.18
C ALA A 918 33.10 -20.38 -21.26
N VAL A 919 33.99 -19.49 -21.68
CA VAL A 919 35.14 -19.03 -20.89
C VAL A 919 34.89 -17.59 -20.50
N LEU A 920 34.96 -17.27 -19.21
CA LEU A 920 34.66 -15.95 -18.62
C LEU A 920 35.87 -15.49 -17.77
N GLY A 921 36.56 -14.44 -18.21
CA GLY A 921 37.62 -13.79 -17.42
C GLY A 921 37.06 -12.70 -16.53
N THR A 922 37.30 -12.76 -15.22
CA THR A 922 36.78 -11.81 -14.22
C THR A 922 37.66 -10.57 -14.09
N VAL A 923 37.13 -9.52 -13.44
CA VAL A 923 37.88 -8.28 -13.12
C VAL A 923 39.08 -8.55 -12.20
N LEU A 924 39.07 -9.65 -11.44
CA LEU A 924 40.13 -10.05 -10.51
C LEU A 924 41.25 -10.89 -11.18
N GLY A 925 41.12 -11.19 -12.47
CA GLY A 925 42.10 -12.00 -13.22
C GLY A 925 41.83 -13.51 -13.18
N ASP A 926 40.74 -13.95 -12.56
CA ASP A 926 40.33 -15.36 -12.55
C ASP A 926 39.63 -15.75 -13.85
N VAL A 927 39.78 -17.00 -14.27
CA VAL A 927 39.12 -17.54 -15.46
C VAL A 927 38.11 -18.61 -15.04
N SER A 928 36.82 -18.33 -15.22
CA SER A 928 35.74 -19.29 -15.04
C SER A 928 35.46 -20.00 -16.36
N ILE A 929 35.60 -21.33 -16.38
CA ILE A 929 35.26 -22.16 -17.54
C ILE A 929 33.99 -22.93 -17.22
N LEU A 930 32.96 -22.74 -18.03
CA LEU A 930 31.69 -23.44 -17.98
C LEU A 930 31.54 -24.28 -19.24
N LYS A 931 31.04 -25.51 -19.10
CA LYS A 931 30.70 -26.35 -20.24
C LYS A 931 29.27 -26.84 -20.12
N PHE A 932 28.53 -26.73 -21.20
CA PHE A 932 27.13 -27.12 -21.30
C PHE A 932 26.97 -28.35 -22.20
N VAL A 933 25.76 -28.92 -22.25
CA VAL A 933 25.39 -29.92 -23.26
C VAL A 933 25.09 -29.23 -24.59
N ASP A 934 25.29 -29.91 -25.72
CA ASP A 934 25.08 -29.31 -27.04
C ASP A 934 23.60 -29.04 -27.35
N THR A 935 22.67 -29.74 -26.70
CA THR A 935 21.23 -29.52 -26.82
C THR A 935 20.60 -29.59 -25.43
N PRO A 936 20.12 -28.46 -24.89
CA PRO A 936 19.48 -28.42 -23.59
C PRO A 936 18.19 -29.27 -23.49
N PRO A 937 17.81 -29.72 -22.28
CA PRO A 937 16.67 -30.61 -22.08
C PRO A 937 15.31 -30.00 -22.48
N TRP A 938 15.16 -28.67 -22.40
CA TRP A 938 13.92 -27.97 -22.80
C TRP A 938 13.72 -27.91 -24.33
N GLU A 939 14.73 -28.20 -25.15
CA GLU A 939 14.60 -28.26 -26.62
C GLU A 939 14.02 -29.58 -27.13
N SER A 940 14.34 -30.68 -26.46
CA SER A 940 13.96 -32.03 -26.90
C SER A 940 12.51 -32.37 -26.57
N ARG A 941 11.94 -31.77 -25.51
CA ARG A 941 10.54 -31.97 -25.10
C ARG A 941 9.53 -31.17 -25.91
N GLY A 942 9.95 -30.07 -26.55
CA GLY A 942 9.10 -29.29 -27.46
C GLY A 942 8.70 -30.00 -28.76
N LYS A 943 9.27 -31.18 -29.04
CA LYS A 943 8.98 -32.00 -30.23
C LYS A 943 8.06 -33.20 -29.98
N SER A 944 7.53 -33.41 -28.77
CA SER A 944 6.65 -34.55 -28.47
C SER A 944 5.27 -34.11 -27.95
N SER A 945 4.50 -33.39 -28.75
CA SER A 945 3.04 -33.25 -28.56
C SER A 945 2.24 -34.15 -29.52
N SER A 946 2.83 -35.23 -30.02
CA SER A 946 2.10 -36.30 -30.70
C SER A 946 2.75 -37.65 -30.43
N GLN A 947 2.01 -38.50 -29.71
CA GLN A 947 2.28 -39.92 -29.46
C GLN A 947 3.37 -40.23 -28.41
N ARG A 948 2.93 -40.55 -27.19
CA ARG A 948 3.32 -41.82 -26.57
C ARG A 948 2.13 -42.48 -25.86
N PRO A 949 2.08 -43.82 -25.83
CA PRO A 949 0.91 -44.59 -25.44
C PRO A 949 0.84 -44.77 -23.92
N LEU A 950 -0.39 -44.97 -23.44
CA LEU A 950 -0.69 -45.47 -22.10
C LEU A 950 0.13 -46.73 -21.78
N GLY A 951 0.79 -46.72 -20.61
CA GLY A 951 1.47 -47.89 -20.06
C GLY A 951 1.71 -47.73 -18.55
N PHE A 952 0.89 -48.45 -17.77
CA PHE A 952 1.04 -48.91 -16.38
C PHE A 952 2.50 -48.98 -15.89
N ILE A 953 2.88 -48.62 -14.65
CA ILE A 953 2.38 -48.96 -13.31
C ILE A 953 2.66 -47.79 -12.36
#